data_AF-A0A516REZ6-F1
#
_entry.id   AF-A0A516REZ6-F1
#
_cell.length_a   1.000
_cell.length_b   1.000
_cell.length_c   1.000
_cell.angle_alpha   90.00
_cell.angle_beta   90.00
_cell.angle_gamma   90.00
#
_symmetry.space_group_name_H-M   'P 1'
#
loop_
_entity.id
_entity.type
_entity.pdbx_description
1 polymer ?
#
loop_
_entity_poly.entity_id
_entity_poly.type
_entity_poly.pdbx_seq_one_letter_code
_entity_poly.pdbx_strand_id
1 'polypeptide(L)'
;MPYETGVPSPFADEGALELPEGAAVPPAPAGGPFQAEGELYEDEAYAGDAYAGESYAAESYAASAYEADPVSYEADPVETAEQESGEAADEPVSEAEWQVAQWEAELEDAAEEGEGPDDFAGEDPDSFAAEEPDTAPARESEEPARPAAALGTRIAAVAEEECGRWGDGARKETDPQLTAVLQDYYRTGVRRTVAAADLRSIAWQAHEPWSAVFVSWVMAKAGAATFPRSSAHRGYISAIKRRTAQGDTTSEFWLHRLERARPEPGDILCADRPCGPNKPCNGATYDNIDNGHGWCTHGDIVTAVDLDRRTVRVVGGNVSQSVKARTYRLDAQGFVLPKQGGCGHFALIKVRAPGGGAAAGGAGASGLGSVFRLFGLLPPDALAKAMRLNRSYGERLGWRGRIDAVARLLGDSQLAADEVRFAHAVAQWQGQHGMAKDGIVGPDTWAALRRLLDAGRPAAPATGPTPAPSAPPSAAPPATAPGVPPLGGDRQPSKDYRIVYHGEGAARTARGLARYSADRPLAATLNDLRRRGVVTMSEDILDTFVRVSQVETGGAVQALNTWDSAVVSIGFLQLTLQHGKVQKWIDAGPEAFRRFGIEVDRGRTYRWGKSTQQAIVGAATRDELRWDGWAERFYLAGLDEAVIAAECAVSVRWLEAHLAGMNARFTRERMGWAVNAFRAHYDRSPYARGMFQSAYNNLPAVAQRAVINAMHADHKAGGLSTDRFIPVLAKAIKAAFASWKTPLPKRGVHVVEKTRKGLHD
;
A
#
# COMPACT_ATOMS: atom_id res chain seq x y z
N MET A 1 33.89 41.17 -9.88
CA MET A 1 33.54 42.45 -10.52
C MET A 1 34.66 42.80 -11.49
N PRO A 2 34.43 43.29 -12.73
CA PRO A 2 33.19 43.57 -13.48
C PRO A 2 33.07 42.66 -14.76
N TYR A 3 31.89 42.36 -15.34
CA TYR A 3 30.92 43.10 -16.19
C TYR A 3 31.35 43.39 -17.65
N GLU A 4 30.35 43.32 -18.56
CA GLU A 4 30.26 43.78 -19.97
C GLU A 4 30.74 42.80 -21.09
N THR A 5 30.16 42.67 -22.29
CA THR A 5 29.02 43.22 -23.08
C THR A 5 28.85 42.28 -24.32
N GLY A 6 27.69 42.12 -24.95
CA GLY A 6 27.33 42.86 -26.18
C GLY A 6 27.38 42.01 -27.48
N VAL A 7 26.25 41.92 -28.19
CA VAL A 7 25.98 41.21 -29.47
C VAL A 7 26.68 41.91 -30.68
N PRO A 8 26.74 41.31 -31.90
CA PRO A 8 25.69 41.61 -32.91
C PRO A 8 25.34 40.49 -33.92
N SER A 9 24.14 40.67 -34.52
CA SER A 9 23.52 39.96 -35.65
C SER A 9 24.12 40.35 -37.02
N PRO A 10 23.97 39.54 -38.08
CA PRO A 10 24.04 40.03 -39.46
C PRO A 10 22.76 39.81 -40.30
N PHE A 11 22.25 40.94 -40.81
CA PHE A 11 21.72 41.23 -42.15
C PHE A 11 20.39 40.66 -42.70
N ALA A 12 19.52 41.63 -43.05
CA ALA A 12 18.38 41.66 -43.99
C ALA A 12 18.87 41.59 -45.47
N ASP A 13 18.10 41.59 -46.57
CA ASP A 13 16.72 42.01 -46.86
C ASP A 13 16.32 41.53 -48.29
N GLU A 14 15.05 41.75 -48.65
CA GLU A 14 14.44 42.02 -49.98
C GLU A 14 13.48 41.00 -50.61
N GLY A 15 12.23 41.48 -50.82
CA GLY A 15 11.26 40.95 -51.78
C GLY A 15 9.80 41.31 -51.50
N ALA A 16 9.41 42.57 -51.70
CA ALA A 16 8.06 43.12 -51.50
C ALA A 16 7.07 42.82 -52.66
N LEU A 17 5.77 42.82 -52.36
CA LEU A 17 4.68 43.12 -53.31
C LEU A 17 3.43 43.66 -52.56
N GLU A 18 2.93 44.79 -53.05
CA GLU A 18 1.96 45.73 -52.46
C GLU A 18 0.49 45.31 -52.60
N LEU A 19 -0.38 45.88 -51.75
CA LEU A 19 -1.85 45.90 -51.86
C LEU A 19 -2.35 47.36 -51.89
N PRO A 20 -3.46 47.68 -52.59
CA PRO A 20 -3.88 49.07 -52.79
C PRO A 20 -4.88 49.59 -51.72
N GLU A 21 -4.79 50.89 -51.46
CA GLU A 21 -5.72 51.71 -50.66
C GLU A 21 -6.86 52.32 -51.49
N GLY A 22 -7.96 52.69 -50.81
CA GLY A 22 -9.02 53.57 -51.31
C GLY A 22 -9.72 54.32 -50.17
N ALA A 23 -9.77 55.65 -50.26
CA ALA A 23 -10.21 56.69 -49.29
C ALA A 23 -11.76 56.79 -49.13
N ALA A 24 -12.45 57.62 -48.32
CA ALA A 24 -12.22 58.89 -47.62
C ALA A 24 -13.42 59.28 -46.67
N VAL A 25 -13.11 59.92 -45.51
CA VAL A 25 -13.66 61.18 -44.86
C VAL A 25 -15.15 61.31 -44.33
N PRO A 26 -15.42 62.06 -43.20
CA PRO A 26 -16.68 62.13 -42.40
C PRO A 26 -17.47 63.49 -42.52
N PRO A 27 -18.51 63.90 -41.72
CA PRO A 27 -18.46 64.32 -40.28
C PRO A 27 -19.75 64.07 -39.39
N ALA A 28 -19.64 64.50 -38.10
CA ALA A 28 -20.47 64.33 -36.87
C ALA A 28 -21.66 65.34 -36.69
N PRO A 29 -22.25 65.69 -35.49
CA PRO A 29 -22.18 65.16 -34.09
C PRO A 29 -23.52 65.19 -33.25
N ALA A 30 -23.49 64.65 -32.01
CA ALA A 30 -24.08 65.19 -30.74
C ALA A 30 -24.15 64.06 -29.67
N GLY A 31 -23.74 64.18 -28.40
CA GLY A 31 -23.15 65.26 -27.60
C GLY A 31 -22.42 64.68 -26.35
N GLY A 32 -21.58 65.50 -25.71
CA GLY A 32 -20.84 65.20 -24.46
C GLY A 32 -21.63 65.51 -23.17
N PRO A 33 -21.01 65.79 -22.00
CA PRO A 33 -19.57 65.96 -21.65
C PRO A 33 -19.03 64.91 -20.60
N PHE A 34 -17.73 64.52 -20.62
CA PHE A 34 -16.52 65.07 -19.95
C PHE A 34 -16.43 64.76 -18.42
N GLN A 35 -15.61 63.82 -17.90
CA GLN A 35 -14.13 63.66 -17.71
C GLN A 35 -13.50 64.30 -16.45
N ALA A 36 -12.73 63.50 -15.69
CA ALA A 36 -11.44 63.75 -14.99
C ALA A 36 -11.24 62.65 -13.89
N GLU A 37 -10.26 61.73 -13.89
CA GLU A 37 -8.78 61.78 -13.78
C GLU A 37 -8.23 62.13 -12.37
N GLY A 38 -7.31 61.29 -11.84
CA GLY A 38 -6.23 61.74 -10.92
C GLY A 38 -5.94 60.93 -9.63
N GLU A 39 -4.90 60.08 -9.69
CA GLU A 39 -3.73 59.93 -8.76
C GLU A 39 -3.81 59.51 -7.26
N LEU A 40 -2.91 58.54 -6.92
CA LEU A 40 -1.96 58.36 -5.78
C LEU A 40 -2.32 58.66 -4.30
N TYR A 41 -1.80 57.81 -3.38
CA TYR A 41 -1.21 58.02 -2.02
C TYR A 41 -1.38 56.70 -1.19
N GLU A 42 -0.32 55.94 -0.86
CA GLU A 42 0.62 56.01 0.29
C GLU A 42 0.24 55.13 1.49
N ASP A 43 1.31 54.62 2.12
CA ASP A 43 1.42 53.76 3.31
C ASP A 43 0.68 54.28 4.55
N GLU A 44 0.19 53.38 5.42
CA GLU A 44 0.40 53.47 6.88
C GLU A 44 0.25 52.07 7.55
N ALA A 45 1.13 51.82 8.52
CA ALA A 45 1.20 50.63 9.35
C ALA A 45 0.44 50.82 10.68
N TYR A 46 -0.17 49.75 11.22
CA TYR A 46 -0.48 49.57 12.65
C TYR A 46 -0.77 48.08 12.90
N ALA A 47 0.09 47.27 13.54
CA ALA A 47 0.43 47.17 14.96
C ALA A 47 -0.73 46.73 15.87
N GLY A 48 -0.54 45.60 16.57
CA GLY A 48 -0.97 45.43 17.96
C GLY A 48 -2.20 44.56 18.23
N ASP A 49 -1.95 43.43 18.91
CA ASP A 49 -2.66 42.90 20.09
C ASP A 49 -4.15 42.53 19.96
N ALA A 50 -4.52 41.25 20.08
CA ALA A 50 -4.62 40.44 21.30
C ALA A 50 -5.85 40.76 22.16
N TYR A 51 -6.38 39.67 22.73
CA TYR A 51 -7.32 39.53 23.85
C TYR A 51 -8.82 39.32 23.60
N ALA A 52 -9.28 38.24 24.26
CA ALA A 52 -10.54 38.00 24.97
C ALA A 52 -11.85 38.12 24.15
N GLY A 53 -12.76 37.15 24.19
CA GLY A 53 -13.25 36.47 25.40
C GLY A 53 -14.53 37.16 25.84
N GLU A 54 -15.53 36.35 26.24
CA GLU A 54 -16.87 36.74 26.77
C GLU A 54 -17.96 36.88 25.68
N SER A 55 -18.84 35.89 25.52
CA SER A 55 -20.03 35.58 26.33
C SER A 55 -21.12 36.63 26.21
N TYR A 56 -22.23 36.27 25.56
CA TYR A 56 -23.52 36.92 25.79
C TYR A 56 -24.58 35.87 26.10
N ALA A 57 -25.30 36.21 27.17
CA ALA A 57 -26.34 35.47 27.83
C ALA A 57 -27.66 35.52 27.05
N ALA A 58 -28.59 34.72 27.57
CA ALA A 58 -29.92 34.44 27.09
C ALA A 58 -30.82 35.67 26.91
N GLU A 59 -31.72 35.57 25.93
CA GLU A 59 -33.03 36.21 25.99
C GLU A 59 -34.13 35.16 25.95
N SER A 60 -35.04 35.34 26.90
CA SER A 60 -36.22 34.55 27.25
C SER A 60 -37.35 34.72 26.25
N TYR A 61 -38.08 33.64 25.96
CA TYR A 61 -39.50 33.70 25.64
C TYR A 61 -40.26 32.65 26.46
N ALA A 62 -41.33 33.11 27.10
CA ALA A 62 -42.21 32.34 27.98
C ALA A 62 -43.53 31.97 27.28
N ALA A 63 -44.20 30.97 27.87
CA ALA A 63 -45.55 30.46 27.64
C ALA A 63 -45.71 29.53 26.41
N SER A 64 -46.39 28.38 26.50
CA SER A 64 -47.54 28.04 27.35
C SER A 64 -47.62 26.55 27.71
N ALA A 65 -48.23 26.28 28.86
CA ALA A 65 -48.55 24.98 29.42
C ALA A 65 -49.50 24.13 28.56
N TYR A 66 -49.24 22.83 28.50
CA TYR A 66 -50.25 21.78 28.32
C TYR A 66 -49.92 20.63 29.28
N GLU A 67 -50.79 20.45 30.27
CA GLU A 67 -50.85 19.26 31.12
C GLU A 67 -51.46 18.11 30.32
N ALA A 68 -50.84 16.92 30.38
CA ALA A 68 -51.51 15.66 30.13
C ALA A 68 -50.78 14.53 30.89
N ASP A 69 -51.60 13.72 31.54
CA ASP A 69 -51.36 12.73 32.60
C ASP A 69 -50.46 11.53 32.26
N PRO A 70 -49.99 10.78 33.29
CA PRO A 70 -48.98 9.74 33.14
C PRO A 70 -49.59 8.40 32.71
N VAL A 71 -48.97 7.74 31.74
CA VAL A 71 -49.29 6.35 31.40
C VAL A 71 -48.15 5.46 31.89
N SER A 72 -48.43 4.75 32.98
CA SER A 72 -47.72 3.56 33.43
C SER A 72 -47.88 2.42 32.42
N TYR A 73 -46.82 1.66 32.15
CA TYR A 73 -47.00 0.28 31.73
C TYR A 73 -46.04 -0.63 32.49
N GLU A 74 -46.66 -1.66 33.06
CA GLU A 74 -46.10 -2.66 33.95
C GLU A 74 -45.20 -3.65 33.22
N ALA A 75 -44.34 -4.29 34.01
CA ALA A 75 -43.54 -5.43 33.61
C ALA A 75 -44.34 -6.74 33.60
N ASP A 76 -43.74 -7.74 32.93
CA ASP A 76 -43.96 -9.19 32.98
C ASP A 76 -44.89 -9.80 31.89
N PRO A 77 -44.70 -11.08 31.46
CA PRO A 77 -43.86 -12.13 32.07
C PRO A 77 -42.88 -12.87 31.13
N VAL A 78 -42.04 -13.66 31.78
CA VAL A 78 -41.19 -14.73 31.23
C VAL A 78 -42.05 -15.82 30.57
N GLU A 79 -41.78 -16.14 29.31
CA GLU A 79 -42.29 -17.35 28.66
C GLU A 79 -41.16 -18.31 28.28
N THR A 80 -41.43 -19.58 28.56
CA THR A 80 -40.57 -20.74 28.50
C THR A 80 -40.49 -21.35 27.10
N ALA A 81 -39.28 -21.79 26.76
CA ALA A 81 -38.86 -22.79 25.78
C ALA A 81 -39.95 -23.52 24.95
N GLU A 82 -39.93 -23.26 23.65
CA GLU A 82 -40.30 -24.26 22.63
C GLU A 82 -39.05 -24.61 21.80
N GLN A 83 -38.78 -25.91 21.76
CA GLN A 83 -37.78 -26.55 20.94
C GLN A 83 -38.35 -26.73 19.53
N GLU A 84 -37.75 -26.08 18.53
CA GLU A 84 -37.87 -26.50 17.13
C GLU A 84 -36.52 -26.93 16.56
N SER A 85 -36.62 -27.98 15.76
CA SER A 85 -35.58 -28.88 15.31
C SER A 85 -34.85 -28.39 14.06
N GLY A 86 -33.52 -28.34 14.15
CA GLY A 86 -32.55 -28.78 13.14
C GLY A 86 -32.71 -28.36 11.68
N GLU A 87 -31.88 -27.39 11.26
CA GLU A 87 -31.43 -27.27 9.87
C GLU A 87 -29.94 -26.86 9.83
N ALA A 88 -29.24 -27.29 8.78
CA ALA A 88 -27.80 -27.53 8.72
C ALA A 88 -26.91 -26.29 8.80
N ALA A 89 -25.70 -26.48 9.35
CA ALA A 89 -24.70 -25.45 9.63
C ALA A 89 -23.91 -25.00 8.40
N ASP A 90 -23.93 -23.70 8.12
CA ASP A 90 -23.00 -23.02 7.21
C ASP A 90 -21.65 -22.72 7.89
N GLU A 91 -20.56 -22.93 7.14
CA GLU A 91 -19.17 -22.68 7.54
C GLU A 91 -18.79 -21.17 7.57
N PRO A 92 -17.76 -20.76 8.35
CA PRO A 92 -17.57 -19.36 8.72
C PRO A 92 -16.96 -18.49 7.61
N VAL A 93 -17.64 -17.39 7.31
CA VAL A 93 -17.24 -16.29 6.42
C VAL A 93 -16.06 -15.52 7.02
N SER A 94 -15.10 -15.09 6.20
CA SER A 94 -13.89 -14.37 6.65
C SER A 94 -14.18 -12.91 7.05
N GLU A 95 -13.42 -12.38 8.01
CA GLU A 95 -13.61 -11.02 8.59
C GLU A 95 -13.51 -9.87 7.56
N ALA A 96 -12.89 -10.11 6.40
CA ALA A 96 -12.82 -9.16 5.28
C ALA A 96 -14.08 -9.18 4.40
N GLU A 97 -14.69 -10.36 4.21
CA GLU A 97 -15.98 -10.51 3.52
C GLU A 97 -17.11 -9.92 4.38
N TRP A 98 -17.00 -10.02 5.70
CA TRP A 98 -17.95 -9.40 6.62
C TRP A 98 -17.87 -7.85 6.62
N GLN A 99 -16.67 -7.25 6.45
CA GLN A 99 -16.50 -5.78 6.37
C GLN A 99 -17.03 -5.18 5.06
N VAL A 100 -16.94 -5.93 3.96
CA VAL A 100 -17.47 -5.54 2.64
C VAL A 100 -18.98 -5.77 2.58
N ALA A 101 -19.47 -6.91 3.06
CA ALA A 101 -20.90 -7.21 3.15
C ALA A 101 -21.67 -6.24 4.06
N GLN A 102 -21.05 -5.75 5.14
CA GLN A 102 -21.64 -4.71 5.97
C GLN A 102 -21.77 -3.33 5.30
N TRP A 103 -20.87 -3.02 4.36
CA TRP A 103 -20.89 -1.76 3.60
C TRP A 103 -21.78 -1.86 2.35
N GLU A 104 -22.00 -3.07 1.83
CA GLU A 104 -22.86 -3.35 0.67
C GLU A 104 -24.34 -3.50 1.06
N ALA A 105 -24.65 -4.02 2.26
CA ALA A 105 -26.02 -4.08 2.78
C ALA A 105 -26.68 -2.69 3.01
N GLU A 106 -25.90 -1.61 3.11
CA GLU A 106 -26.44 -0.23 3.17
C GLU A 106 -26.77 0.35 1.78
N LEU A 107 -26.42 -0.35 0.70
CA LEU A 107 -26.67 0.05 -0.68
C LEU A 107 -27.79 -0.75 -1.36
N GLU A 108 -28.06 -1.98 -0.92
CA GLU A 108 -29.09 -2.86 -1.51
C GLU A 108 -30.53 -2.56 -1.07
N ASP A 109 -30.76 -2.03 0.14
CA ASP A 109 -32.11 -1.64 0.62
C ASP A 109 -32.73 -0.43 -0.15
N ALA A 110 -32.05 0.08 -1.18
CA ALA A 110 -32.51 1.23 -1.98
C ALA A 110 -32.69 0.92 -3.48
N ALA A 111 -32.61 -0.35 -3.90
CA ALA A 111 -32.57 -0.70 -5.32
C ALA A 111 -33.33 -1.99 -5.70
N GLU A 112 -34.47 -2.27 -5.07
CA GLU A 112 -35.45 -3.21 -5.64
C GLU A 112 -36.31 -2.51 -6.70
N GLU A 113 -36.19 -2.96 -7.95
CA GLU A 113 -37.30 -3.32 -8.87
C GLU A 113 -36.76 -3.47 -10.32
N GLY A 114 -36.95 -4.65 -10.93
CA GLY A 114 -36.80 -4.85 -12.38
C GLY A 114 -36.34 -6.24 -12.82
N GLU A 115 -37.29 -7.07 -13.27
CA GLU A 115 -37.20 -8.48 -13.67
C GLU A 115 -36.53 -8.78 -15.04
N GLY A 116 -35.83 -9.94 -15.10
CA GLY A 116 -35.82 -10.98 -16.18
C GLY A 116 -35.20 -10.72 -17.58
N PRO A 117 -35.06 -11.74 -18.46
CA PRO A 117 -34.60 -13.12 -18.21
C PRO A 117 -33.72 -13.76 -19.35
N ASP A 118 -33.28 -15.01 -19.12
CA ASP A 118 -33.07 -16.18 -20.03
C ASP A 118 -31.80 -16.45 -20.90
N ASP A 119 -31.23 -17.63 -20.61
CA ASP A 119 -30.80 -18.79 -21.44
C ASP A 119 -29.83 -18.67 -22.64
N PHE A 120 -28.78 -19.53 -22.66
CA PHE A 120 -28.78 -20.83 -23.37
C PHE A 120 -27.45 -21.61 -23.18
N ALA A 121 -27.55 -22.94 -23.08
CA ALA A 121 -26.48 -23.93 -22.87
C ALA A 121 -25.89 -24.49 -24.19
N GLY A 122 -24.71 -25.12 -24.13
CA GLY A 122 -24.18 -25.95 -25.23
C GLY A 122 -22.71 -26.41 -25.13
N GLU A 123 -22.49 -27.55 -24.46
CA GLU A 123 -21.69 -28.75 -24.84
C GLU A 123 -20.21 -28.65 -25.34
N ASP A 124 -19.33 -29.46 -24.70
CA ASP A 124 -18.03 -29.97 -25.20
C ASP A 124 -18.25 -31.32 -25.93
N PRO A 125 -17.25 -31.90 -26.64
CA PRO A 125 -16.29 -32.80 -25.95
C PRO A 125 -14.84 -32.89 -26.51
N ASP A 126 -14.01 -33.47 -25.65
CA ASP A 126 -12.60 -33.92 -25.68
C ASP A 126 -12.00 -34.56 -26.96
N SER A 127 -10.66 -34.53 -27.09
CA SER A 127 -9.81 -35.75 -26.94
C SER A 127 -8.29 -35.54 -27.19
N PHE A 128 -7.52 -36.33 -26.45
CA PHE A 128 -6.06 -36.45 -26.32
C PHE A 128 -5.32 -36.95 -27.58
N ALA A 129 -4.02 -36.64 -27.68
CA ALA A 129 -2.95 -37.63 -27.92
C ALA A 129 -1.56 -37.08 -27.56
N ALA A 130 -0.78 -37.89 -26.87
CA ALA A 130 0.61 -37.64 -26.48
C ALA A 130 1.53 -38.55 -27.31
N GLU A 131 2.66 -38.04 -27.81
CA GLU A 131 3.81 -38.87 -28.21
C GLU A 131 5.15 -38.13 -27.97
N GLU A 132 6.11 -38.86 -27.42
CA GLU A 132 7.55 -38.61 -27.30
C GLU A 132 8.26 -39.81 -27.99
N PRO A 133 9.60 -39.87 -28.11
CA PRO A 133 10.60 -38.86 -28.53
C PRO A 133 11.60 -39.48 -29.56
N ASP A 134 12.48 -38.70 -30.23
CA ASP A 134 13.90 -39.12 -30.42
C ASP A 134 14.86 -38.08 -31.07
N THR A 135 16.13 -38.21 -30.68
CA THR A 135 17.41 -37.86 -31.32
C THR A 135 17.98 -36.43 -31.27
N ALA A 136 19.05 -36.29 -30.46
CA ALA A 136 20.14 -35.32 -30.63
C ALA A 136 21.23 -35.90 -31.55
N PRO A 137 22.07 -35.10 -32.24
CA PRO A 137 23.25 -34.42 -31.64
C PRO A 137 23.49 -33.02 -32.30
N ALA A 138 24.52 -32.20 -32.08
CA ALA A 138 25.83 -32.24 -31.43
C ALA A 138 26.17 -30.83 -30.88
N ARG A 139 27.18 -30.78 -29.99
CA ARG A 139 27.61 -29.63 -29.16
C ARG A 139 28.59 -28.71 -29.89
N GLU A 140 28.50 -27.40 -29.65
CA GLU A 140 29.63 -26.47 -29.74
C GLU A 140 29.69 -25.52 -28.53
N SER A 141 30.87 -25.56 -27.89
CA SER A 141 31.52 -24.61 -26.97
C SER A 141 30.84 -24.15 -25.67
N GLU A 142 31.47 -24.57 -24.56
CA GLU A 142 31.18 -24.31 -23.15
C GLU A 142 31.49 -22.86 -22.72
N GLU A 143 30.51 -22.21 -22.08
CA GLU A 143 30.72 -21.04 -21.20
C GLU A 143 30.69 -21.49 -19.73
N PRO A 144 31.53 -20.96 -18.84
CA PRO A 144 31.73 -21.51 -17.50
C PRO A 144 30.49 -21.36 -16.61
N ALA A 145 30.24 -22.42 -15.83
CA ALA A 145 29.06 -22.61 -14.98
C ALA A 145 28.75 -21.41 -14.07
N ARG A 146 27.58 -20.80 -14.27
CA ARG A 146 27.08 -19.63 -13.52
C ARG A 146 26.16 -20.08 -12.37
N PRO A 147 26.36 -19.61 -11.13
CA PRO A 147 25.64 -20.12 -9.95
C PRO A 147 24.15 -19.74 -9.94
N ALA A 148 23.28 -20.62 -9.41
CA ALA A 148 21.83 -20.57 -9.59
C ALA A 148 21.07 -19.40 -8.90
N ALA A 149 21.72 -18.61 -8.03
CA ALA A 149 21.18 -17.30 -7.61
C ALA A 149 21.05 -16.31 -8.78
N ALA A 150 21.73 -16.58 -9.90
CA ALA A 150 21.62 -15.82 -11.13
C ALA A 150 20.52 -16.37 -12.09
N LEU A 151 19.92 -17.54 -11.82
CA LEU A 151 18.95 -18.14 -12.75
C LEU A 151 17.57 -17.46 -12.66
N GLY A 152 17.02 -17.31 -11.45
CA GLY A 152 15.72 -16.64 -11.25
C GLY A 152 15.71 -15.21 -11.78
N THR A 153 16.77 -14.44 -11.53
CA THR A 153 16.95 -13.09 -12.08
C THR A 153 17.00 -13.08 -13.61
N ARG A 154 17.68 -14.04 -14.26
CA ARG A 154 17.70 -14.13 -15.73
C ARG A 154 16.33 -14.48 -16.29
N ILE A 155 15.60 -15.39 -15.67
CA ILE A 155 14.23 -15.76 -16.05
C ILE A 155 13.34 -14.51 -16.00
N ALA A 156 13.34 -13.80 -14.87
CA ALA A 156 12.57 -12.57 -14.69
C ALA A 156 12.95 -11.48 -15.71
N ALA A 157 14.26 -11.28 -15.96
CA ALA A 157 14.75 -10.28 -16.89
C ALA A 157 14.33 -10.56 -18.34
N VAL A 158 14.44 -11.81 -18.80
CA VAL A 158 13.99 -12.20 -20.15
C VAL A 158 12.48 -11.98 -20.30
N ALA A 159 11.69 -12.31 -19.28
CA ALA A 159 10.25 -12.09 -19.31
C ALA A 159 9.88 -10.59 -19.37
N GLU A 160 10.55 -9.73 -18.58
CA GLU A 160 10.32 -8.27 -18.62
C GLU A 160 10.77 -7.63 -19.94
N GLU A 161 11.92 -8.03 -20.48
CA GLU A 161 12.39 -7.55 -21.79
C GLU A 161 11.34 -7.85 -22.87
N GLU A 162 10.81 -9.07 -22.86
CA GLU A 162 9.81 -9.48 -23.82
C GLU A 162 8.47 -8.79 -23.58
N CYS A 163 8.05 -8.60 -22.33
CA CYS A 163 6.89 -7.77 -21.99
C CYS A 163 7.02 -6.34 -22.57
N GLY A 164 8.23 -5.76 -22.48
CA GLY A 164 8.56 -4.47 -23.08
C GLY A 164 8.47 -4.49 -24.62
N ARG A 165 8.98 -5.54 -25.28
CA ARG A 165 8.89 -5.69 -26.74
C ARG A 165 7.43 -5.74 -27.21
N TRP A 166 6.53 -6.35 -26.45
CA TRP A 166 5.11 -6.42 -26.78
C TRP A 166 4.32 -5.16 -26.36
N GLY A 167 4.98 -4.19 -25.71
CA GLY A 167 4.36 -2.97 -25.22
C GLY A 167 3.31 -3.25 -24.14
N ASP A 168 3.55 -4.26 -23.31
CA ASP A 168 2.65 -4.70 -22.23
C ASP A 168 1.19 -4.90 -22.69
N GLY A 169 1.00 -5.72 -23.74
CA GLY A 169 -0.32 -6.02 -24.28
C GLY A 169 -0.76 -5.17 -25.47
N ALA A 170 -0.02 -4.12 -25.80
CA ALA A 170 -0.35 -3.19 -26.89
C ALA A 170 -0.26 -3.85 -28.28
N ARG A 171 0.76 -4.67 -28.52
CA ARG A 171 0.91 -5.44 -29.76
C ARG A 171 0.24 -6.80 -29.64
N LYS A 172 -0.31 -7.32 -30.74
CA LYS A 172 -1.02 -8.61 -30.79
C LYS A 172 -0.24 -9.64 -31.60
N GLU A 173 -0.53 -10.92 -31.35
CA GLU A 173 0.16 -12.06 -31.95
C GLU A 173 0.10 -12.11 -33.49
N THR A 174 -0.87 -11.41 -34.10
CA THR A 174 -0.99 -11.27 -35.56
C THR A 174 -0.22 -10.09 -36.13
N ASP A 175 0.47 -9.30 -35.31
CA ASP A 175 1.33 -8.21 -35.76
C ASP A 175 2.47 -8.78 -36.64
N PRO A 176 2.59 -8.38 -37.91
CA PRO A 176 3.63 -8.88 -38.79
C PRO A 176 5.06 -8.65 -38.28
N GLN A 177 5.27 -7.62 -37.44
CA GLN A 177 6.58 -7.32 -36.83
C GLN A 177 6.97 -8.35 -35.76
N LEU A 178 5.99 -9.05 -35.18
CA LEU A 178 6.22 -10.06 -34.14
C LEU A 178 6.29 -11.49 -34.70
N THR A 179 6.09 -11.69 -36.00
CA THR A 179 6.13 -13.03 -36.61
C THR A 179 7.46 -13.74 -36.36
N ALA A 180 8.60 -13.06 -36.58
CA ALA A 180 9.92 -13.67 -36.36
C ALA A 180 10.19 -13.96 -34.87
N VAL A 181 9.63 -13.14 -33.97
CA VAL A 181 9.71 -13.33 -32.52
C VAL A 181 8.95 -14.61 -32.12
N LEU A 182 7.71 -14.76 -32.60
CA LEU A 182 6.91 -15.97 -32.36
C LEU A 182 7.57 -17.23 -32.96
N GLN A 183 8.19 -17.13 -34.14
CA GLN A 183 8.96 -18.25 -34.70
C GLN A 183 10.12 -18.67 -33.79
N ASP A 184 10.81 -17.72 -33.14
CA ASP A 184 11.83 -18.04 -32.15
C ASP A 184 11.24 -18.70 -30.91
N TYR A 185 10.05 -18.29 -30.46
CA TYR A 185 9.37 -18.94 -29.33
C TYR A 185 9.16 -20.43 -29.57
N TYR A 186 8.59 -20.79 -30.72
CA TYR A 186 8.35 -22.19 -31.05
C TYR A 186 9.66 -22.97 -31.25
N ARG A 187 10.61 -22.40 -31.98
CA ARG A 187 11.88 -23.06 -32.32
C ARG A 187 12.77 -23.25 -31.10
N THR A 188 12.98 -22.20 -30.31
CA THR A 188 13.87 -22.26 -29.14
C THR A 188 13.14 -22.82 -27.92
N GLY A 189 11.87 -22.48 -27.72
CA GLY A 189 11.07 -22.92 -26.58
C GLY A 189 10.69 -24.40 -26.64
N VAL A 190 10.16 -24.87 -27.77
CA VAL A 190 9.64 -26.25 -27.87
C VAL A 190 10.19 -27.05 -29.06
N ARG A 191 11.24 -26.54 -29.73
CA ARG A 191 11.89 -27.20 -30.88
C ARG A 191 10.94 -27.47 -32.05
N ARG A 192 9.89 -26.66 -32.22
CA ARG A 192 8.94 -26.72 -33.34
C ARG A 192 9.19 -25.57 -34.31
N THR A 193 9.22 -25.85 -35.61
CA THR A 193 9.22 -24.81 -36.64
C THR A 193 7.78 -24.56 -37.08
N VAL A 194 7.35 -23.29 -37.08
CA VAL A 194 6.01 -22.88 -37.53
C VAL A 194 6.15 -21.88 -38.68
N ALA A 195 5.35 -22.04 -39.73
CA ALA A 195 5.40 -21.15 -40.88
C ALA A 195 4.89 -19.75 -40.51
N ALA A 196 5.47 -18.72 -41.13
CA ALA A 196 5.04 -17.34 -40.94
C ALA A 196 3.57 -17.13 -41.34
N ALA A 197 3.06 -17.88 -42.33
CA ALA A 197 1.66 -17.82 -42.74
C ALA A 197 0.72 -18.30 -41.62
N ASP A 198 1.09 -19.37 -40.91
CA ASP A 198 0.30 -19.92 -39.81
C ASP A 198 0.28 -18.96 -38.61
N LEU A 199 1.43 -18.41 -38.22
CA LEU A 199 1.51 -17.45 -37.10
C LEU A 199 0.73 -16.15 -37.34
N ARG A 200 0.52 -15.77 -38.61
CA ARG A 200 -0.29 -14.61 -38.99
C ARG A 200 -1.77 -14.93 -39.17
N SER A 201 -2.14 -16.21 -39.14
CA SER A 201 -3.51 -16.66 -39.30
C SER A 201 -4.25 -16.59 -37.97
N ILE A 202 -5.31 -15.78 -37.91
CA ILE A 202 -6.22 -15.69 -36.76
C ILE A 202 -6.82 -17.07 -36.44
N ALA A 203 -7.19 -17.84 -37.47
CA ALA A 203 -7.78 -19.17 -37.31
C ALA A 203 -6.78 -20.16 -36.70
N TRP A 204 -5.51 -20.08 -37.08
CA TRP A 204 -4.46 -20.93 -36.51
C TRP A 204 -4.17 -20.54 -35.05
N GLN A 205 -4.01 -19.24 -34.77
CA GLN A 205 -3.76 -18.72 -33.42
C GLN A 205 -4.89 -19.05 -32.43
N ALA A 206 -6.14 -19.09 -32.90
CA ALA A 206 -7.29 -19.49 -32.08
C ALA A 206 -7.20 -20.95 -31.58
N HIS A 207 -6.49 -21.83 -32.28
CA HIS A 207 -6.36 -23.25 -31.95
C HIS A 207 -4.99 -23.61 -31.36
N GLU A 208 -4.01 -22.69 -31.38
CA GLU A 208 -2.63 -22.94 -30.98
C GLU A 208 -2.18 -21.95 -29.89
N PRO A 209 -2.73 -22.04 -28.66
CA PRO A 209 -2.37 -21.12 -27.59
C PRO A 209 -0.91 -21.29 -27.17
N TRP A 210 -0.08 -20.27 -27.43
CA TRP A 210 1.36 -20.32 -27.24
C TRP A 210 1.88 -19.93 -25.84
N SER A 211 1.03 -19.86 -24.81
CA SER A 211 1.45 -19.38 -23.48
C SER A 211 2.52 -20.26 -22.83
N ALA A 212 2.41 -21.58 -22.94
CA ALA A 212 3.42 -22.52 -22.43
C ALA A 212 4.67 -22.58 -23.32
N VAL A 213 4.51 -22.31 -24.62
CA VAL A 213 5.63 -22.15 -25.56
C VAL A 213 6.48 -20.93 -25.17
N PHE A 214 5.84 -19.81 -24.82
CA PHE A 214 6.50 -18.61 -24.30
C PHE A 214 7.27 -18.90 -23.01
N VAL A 215 6.65 -19.53 -22.00
CA VAL A 215 7.35 -19.88 -20.75
C VAL A 215 8.54 -20.79 -21.03
N SER A 216 8.38 -21.80 -21.88
CA SER A 216 9.47 -22.71 -22.28
C SER A 216 10.60 -21.99 -23.03
N TRP A 217 10.27 -20.98 -23.84
CA TRP A 217 11.24 -20.11 -24.49
C TRP A 217 11.99 -19.25 -23.48
N VAL A 218 11.31 -18.60 -22.53
CA VAL A 218 11.97 -17.81 -21.48
C VAL A 218 12.95 -18.68 -20.69
N MET A 219 12.53 -19.89 -20.31
CA MET A 219 13.40 -20.84 -19.61
C MET A 219 14.64 -21.22 -20.43
N ALA A 220 14.46 -21.50 -21.73
CA ALA A 220 15.57 -21.79 -22.63
C ALA A 220 16.55 -20.61 -22.75
N LYS A 221 16.05 -19.38 -22.93
CA LYS A 221 16.88 -18.17 -23.06
C LYS A 221 17.60 -17.80 -21.77
N ALA A 222 16.98 -18.04 -20.62
CA ALA A 222 17.58 -17.81 -19.30
C ALA A 222 18.63 -18.87 -18.91
N GLY A 223 18.75 -19.95 -19.69
CA GLY A 223 19.68 -21.05 -19.44
C GLY A 223 19.22 -22.01 -18.35
N ALA A 224 17.90 -22.18 -18.18
CA ALA A 224 17.30 -23.16 -17.27
C ALA A 224 17.41 -24.57 -17.87
N ALA A 225 18.56 -25.21 -17.70
CA ALA A 225 18.91 -26.44 -18.42
C ALA A 225 18.01 -27.64 -18.08
N THR A 226 17.50 -27.70 -16.85
CA THR A 226 16.71 -28.83 -16.35
C THR A 226 15.20 -28.64 -16.51
N PHE A 227 14.74 -27.47 -16.95
CA PHE A 227 13.31 -27.19 -17.10
C PHE A 227 12.69 -28.08 -18.19
N PRO A 228 11.63 -28.86 -17.88
CA PRO A 228 11.00 -29.75 -18.86
C PRO A 228 10.11 -28.95 -19.82
N ARG A 229 10.71 -28.36 -20.87
CA ARG A 229 10.01 -27.53 -21.87
C ARG A 229 8.85 -28.29 -22.52
N SER A 230 7.72 -27.61 -22.66
CA SER A 230 6.46 -28.19 -23.13
C SER A 230 5.59 -27.13 -23.81
N SER A 231 4.83 -27.53 -24.84
CA SER A 231 3.82 -26.68 -25.48
C SER A 231 2.53 -26.55 -24.67
N ALA A 232 2.39 -27.30 -23.56
CA ALA A 232 1.28 -27.22 -22.62
C ALA A 232 1.76 -27.00 -21.18
N HIS A 233 1.08 -26.12 -20.43
CA HIS A 233 1.44 -25.76 -19.05
C HIS A 233 1.45 -26.99 -18.13
N ARG A 234 0.38 -27.79 -18.17
CA ARG A 234 0.27 -29.07 -17.45
C ARG A 234 1.53 -29.93 -17.64
N GLY A 235 2.03 -30.06 -18.88
CA GLY A 235 3.14 -30.97 -19.18
C GLY A 235 4.36 -30.73 -18.30
N TYR A 236 4.79 -29.48 -18.17
CA TYR A 236 5.94 -29.14 -17.32
C TYR A 236 5.58 -29.10 -15.83
N ILE A 237 4.37 -28.70 -15.46
CA ILE A 237 3.93 -28.67 -14.05
C ILE A 237 3.89 -30.09 -13.46
N SER A 238 3.28 -31.04 -14.17
CA SER A 238 3.22 -32.45 -13.75
C SER A 238 4.62 -33.08 -13.69
N ALA A 239 5.50 -32.77 -14.66
CA ALA A 239 6.86 -33.28 -14.67
C ALA A 239 7.68 -32.79 -13.47
N ILE A 240 7.57 -31.49 -13.14
CA ILE A 240 8.24 -30.89 -11.98
C ILE A 240 7.66 -31.43 -10.67
N LYS A 241 6.33 -31.62 -10.58
CA LYS A 241 5.70 -32.25 -9.40
C LYS A 241 6.27 -33.64 -9.13
N ARG A 242 6.36 -34.50 -10.16
CA ARG A 242 6.93 -35.85 -10.02
C ARG A 242 8.39 -35.82 -9.54
N ARG A 243 9.22 -34.95 -10.11
CA ARG A 243 10.62 -34.76 -9.66
C ARG A 243 10.71 -34.28 -8.21
N THR A 244 9.81 -33.36 -7.81
CA THR A 244 9.73 -32.86 -6.44
C THR A 244 9.36 -33.98 -5.46
N ALA A 245 8.36 -34.80 -5.79
CA ALA A 245 7.94 -35.93 -4.97
C ALA A 245 9.03 -37.00 -4.83
N GLN A 246 9.90 -37.14 -5.84
CA GLN A 246 11.07 -38.02 -5.83
C GLN A 246 12.28 -37.42 -5.08
N GLY A 247 12.18 -36.16 -4.63
CA GLY A 247 13.31 -35.46 -3.99
C GLY A 247 14.48 -35.21 -4.95
N ASP A 248 14.22 -35.13 -6.26
CA ASP A 248 15.26 -34.97 -7.26
C ASP A 248 16.00 -33.65 -7.07
N THR A 249 17.23 -33.76 -6.57
CA THR A 249 18.09 -32.61 -6.30
C THR A 249 18.84 -32.11 -7.54
N THR A 250 18.78 -32.83 -8.66
CA THR A 250 19.34 -32.40 -9.95
C THR A 250 18.43 -31.42 -10.67
N SER A 251 17.12 -31.44 -10.38
CA SER A 251 16.16 -30.45 -10.88
C SER A 251 16.44 -29.07 -10.28
N GLU A 252 16.52 -28.04 -11.12
CA GLU A 252 16.60 -26.63 -10.71
C GLU A 252 15.24 -26.10 -10.22
N PHE A 253 14.16 -26.87 -10.41
CA PHE A 253 12.79 -26.44 -10.12
C PHE A 253 12.07 -27.46 -9.27
N TRP A 254 11.38 -27.00 -8.21
CA TRP A 254 10.43 -27.80 -7.43
C TRP A 254 9.05 -27.15 -7.41
N LEU A 255 8.01 -27.98 -7.31
CA LEU A 255 6.63 -27.53 -7.18
C LEU A 255 6.28 -27.41 -5.68
N HIS A 256 5.71 -26.28 -5.29
CA HIS A 256 5.25 -26.04 -3.94
C HIS A 256 3.77 -25.69 -3.93
N ARG A 257 3.09 -26.04 -2.84
CA ARG A 257 1.78 -25.49 -2.52
C ARG A 257 1.90 -23.99 -2.22
N LEU A 258 0.88 -23.22 -2.57
CA LEU A 258 0.92 -21.75 -2.46
C LEU A 258 1.13 -21.28 -1.02
N GLU A 259 0.56 -21.96 -0.06
CA GLU A 259 0.66 -21.65 1.37
C GLU A 259 2.00 -22.06 2.00
N ARG A 260 2.89 -22.70 1.23
CA ARG A 260 4.19 -23.19 1.71
C ARG A 260 5.39 -22.47 1.12
N ALA A 261 5.17 -21.60 0.13
CA ALA A 261 6.24 -21.03 -0.67
C ALA A 261 5.90 -19.60 -1.12
N ARG A 262 6.70 -18.63 -0.68
CA ARG A 262 6.59 -17.24 -1.15
C ARG A 262 7.12 -17.12 -2.57
N PRO A 263 6.46 -16.33 -3.44
CA PRO A 263 6.96 -16.08 -4.79
C PRO A 263 8.26 -15.28 -4.73
N GLU A 264 9.16 -15.57 -5.66
CA GLU A 264 10.40 -14.83 -5.91
C GLU A 264 10.58 -14.63 -7.43
N PRO A 265 11.31 -13.59 -7.86
CA PRO A 265 11.59 -13.39 -9.28
C PRO A 265 12.22 -14.63 -9.94
N GLY A 266 11.59 -15.11 -11.01
CA GLY A 266 11.95 -16.30 -11.76
C GLY A 266 11.09 -17.54 -11.47
N ASP A 267 10.26 -17.50 -10.43
CA ASP A 267 9.28 -18.55 -10.15
C ASP A 267 8.13 -18.54 -11.20
N ILE A 268 7.37 -19.63 -11.31
CA ILE A 268 6.15 -19.68 -12.13
C ILE A 268 4.93 -19.85 -11.22
N LEU A 269 4.03 -18.88 -11.28
CA LEU A 269 2.73 -18.96 -10.62
C LEU A 269 1.74 -19.73 -11.48
N CYS A 270 1.23 -20.85 -10.97
CA CYS A 270 0.38 -21.79 -11.71
C CYS A 270 -1.09 -21.60 -11.34
N ALA A 271 -1.94 -21.45 -12.36
CA ALA A 271 -3.38 -21.25 -12.24
C ALA A 271 -4.18 -22.32 -12.98
N ASP A 272 -5.32 -22.67 -12.40
CA ASP A 272 -6.38 -23.38 -13.09
C ASP A 272 -6.99 -22.47 -14.18
N ARG A 273 -7.58 -23.07 -15.21
CA ARG A 273 -8.15 -22.31 -16.32
C ARG A 273 -9.31 -23.08 -16.95
N PRO A 274 -10.36 -22.40 -17.45
CA PRO A 274 -11.37 -23.05 -18.25
C PRO A 274 -10.78 -23.64 -19.54
N CYS A 275 -11.27 -24.79 -19.97
CA CYS A 275 -10.89 -25.43 -21.24
C CYS A 275 -11.54 -24.79 -22.47
N GLY A 276 -11.99 -23.54 -22.38
CA GLY A 276 -12.62 -22.84 -23.49
C GLY A 276 -13.33 -21.57 -23.02
N PRO A 277 -13.83 -20.77 -23.98
CA PRO A 277 -14.71 -19.64 -23.67
C PRO A 277 -15.96 -20.12 -22.91
N ASN A 278 -16.39 -19.37 -21.90
CA ASN A 278 -17.62 -19.63 -21.11
C ASN A 278 -17.69 -20.98 -20.39
N LYS A 279 -16.59 -21.73 -20.29
CA LYS A 279 -16.51 -22.95 -19.47
C LYS A 279 -16.17 -22.60 -18.01
N PRO A 280 -16.60 -23.42 -17.04
CA PRO A 280 -16.14 -23.27 -15.66
C PRO A 280 -14.65 -23.55 -15.56
N CYS A 281 -14.07 -23.18 -14.42
CA CYS A 281 -12.72 -23.58 -14.06
C CYS A 281 -12.59 -25.10 -14.10
N ASN A 282 -11.48 -25.60 -14.66
CA ASN A 282 -11.33 -27.02 -14.96
C ASN A 282 -11.07 -27.86 -13.70
N GLY A 283 -10.65 -27.25 -12.58
CA GLY A 283 -10.44 -27.92 -11.30
C GLY A 283 -9.02 -28.46 -11.10
N ALA A 284 -8.04 -27.93 -11.83
CA ALA A 284 -6.63 -28.27 -11.61
C ALA A 284 -6.16 -27.81 -10.22
N THR A 285 -5.52 -28.70 -9.47
CA THR A 285 -4.98 -28.46 -8.13
C THR A 285 -3.56 -29.00 -8.02
N TYR A 286 -2.84 -28.63 -6.96
CA TYR A 286 -1.54 -29.23 -6.66
C TYR A 286 -1.65 -30.77 -6.62
N ASP A 287 -2.73 -31.31 -6.07
CA ASP A 287 -2.88 -32.75 -5.81
C ASP A 287 -3.22 -33.58 -7.05
N ASN A 288 -3.96 -33.02 -8.01
CA ASN A 288 -4.44 -33.78 -9.16
C ASN A 288 -3.66 -33.51 -10.47
N ILE A 289 -2.78 -32.50 -10.52
CA ILE A 289 -2.17 -32.02 -11.77
C ILE A 289 -1.36 -33.08 -12.55
N ASP A 290 -0.92 -34.15 -11.91
CA ASP A 290 -0.12 -35.24 -12.48
C ASP A 290 -0.87 -36.56 -12.65
N ASN A 291 -2.19 -36.59 -12.45
CA ASN A 291 -3.03 -37.80 -12.53
C ASN A 291 -3.31 -38.33 -13.95
N GLY A 292 -2.72 -37.76 -14.98
CA GLY A 292 -2.97 -38.15 -16.37
C GLY A 292 -4.04 -37.33 -17.09
N HIS A 293 -4.92 -36.60 -16.39
CA HIS A 293 -6.04 -35.83 -16.95
C HIS A 293 -5.58 -34.58 -17.75
N GLY A 294 -6.36 -34.19 -18.77
CA GLY A 294 -6.09 -33.07 -19.69
C GLY A 294 -6.29 -31.69 -19.09
N TRP A 295 -5.62 -31.38 -17.97
CA TRP A 295 -5.84 -30.12 -17.25
C TRP A 295 -5.48 -28.86 -18.06
N CYS A 296 -6.48 -28.06 -18.41
CA CYS A 296 -6.32 -26.68 -18.83
C CYS A 296 -5.80 -25.82 -17.68
N THR A 297 -4.58 -25.34 -17.83
CA THR A 297 -3.86 -24.58 -16.81
C THR A 297 -3.15 -23.40 -17.46
N HIS A 298 -2.78 -22.43 -16.65
CA HIS A 298 -1.95 -21.30 -17.06
C HIS A 298 -0.77 -21.14 -16.11
N GLY A 299 0.30 -20.52 -16.60
CA GLY A 299 1.51 -20.28 -15.82
C GLY A 299 2.14 -18.97 -16.24
N ASP A 300 2.30 -18.07 -15.28
CA ASP A 300 2.92 -16.76 -15.47
C ASP A 300 4.22 -16.66 -14.67
N ILE A 301 5.23 -16.02 -15.24
CA ILE A 301 6.56 -15.89 -14.63
C ILE A 301 6.54 -14.73 -13.65
N VAL A 302 6.91 -14.97 -12.40
CA VAL A 302 7.11 -13.93 -11.39
C VAL A 302 8.31 -13.08 -11.78
N THR A 303 8.11 -11.77 -11.95
CA THR A 303 9.17 -10.85 -12.35
C THR A 303 9.55 -9.87 -11.25
N ALA A 304 8.61 -9.53 -10.36
CA ALA A 304 8.88 -8.74 -9.17
C ALA A 304 7.95 -9.11 -8.02
N VAL A 305 8.43 -8.96 -6.81
CA VAL A 305 7.66 -9.16 -5.57
C VAL A 305 7.83 -7.92 -4.73
N ASP A 306 6.72 -7.29 -4.41
CA ASP A 306 6.64 -6.11 -3.57
C ASP A 306 5.93 -6.52 -2.28
N LEU A 307 6.71 -6.84 -1.25
CA LEU A 307 6.17 -7.28 0.04
C LEU A 307 5.50 -6.12 0.80
N ASP A 308 5.88 -4.87 0.49
CA ASP A 308 5.32 -3.69 1.13
C ASP A 308 3.91 -3.42 0.58
N ARG A 309 3.76 -3.48 -0.75
CA ARG A 309 2.46 -3.40 -1.43
C ARG A 309 1.70 -4.72 -1.39
N ARG A 310 2.33 -5.78 -0.91
CA ARG A 310 1.82 -7.16 -0.92
C ARG A 310 1.32 -7.53 -2.31
N THR A 311 2.13 -7.26 -3.31
CA THR A 311 1.83 -7.60 -4.69
C THR A 311 2.95 -8.42 -5.30
N VAL A 312 2.58 -9.41 -6.10
CA VAL A 312 3.47 -10.12 -7.00
C VAL A 312 3.13 -9.71 -8.42
N ARG A 313 4.15 -9.23 -9.12
CA ARG A 313 4.07 -8.95 -10.54
C ARG A 313 4.49 -10.20 -11.31
N VAL A 314 3.67 -10.58 -12.27
CA VAL A 314 3.94 -11.70 -13.17
C VAL A 314 3.83 -11.27 -14.63
N VAL A 315 4.52 -11.98 -15.52
CA VAL A 315 4.46 -11.81 -16.98
C VAL A 315 4.04 -13.13 -17.61
N GLY A 316 2.97 -13.06 -18.41
CA GLY A 316 2.42 -14.19 -19.14
C GLY A 316 2.48 -14.00 -20.64
N GLY A 317 2.62 -15.11 -21.37
CA GLY A 317 2.47 -15.18 -22.82
C GLY A 317 1.05 -15.56 -23.23
N ASN A 318 0.63 -15.15 -24.41
CA ASN A 318 -0.74 -15.25 -24.91
C ASN A 318 -1.81 -14.80 -23.89
N VAL A 319 -1.50 -13.74 -23.16
CA VAL A 319 -2.44 -13.05 -22.28
C VAL A 319 -3.14 -11.97 -23.11
N SER A 320 -4.40 -12.23 -23.48
CA SER A 320 -5.13 -11.39 -24.44
C SER A 320 -4.35 -11.24 -25.76
N GLN A 321 -3.93 -12.37 -26.34
CA GLN A 321 -3.22 -12.45 -27.62
C GLN A 321 -1.88 -11.69 -27.63
N SER A 322 -1.21 -11.60 -26.47
CA SER A 322 0.00 -10.78 -26.29
C SER A 322 0.89 -11.30 -25.15
N VAL A 323 2.06 -10.69 -24.94
CA VAL A 323 2.83 -10.80 -23.70
C VAL A 323 2.45 -9.63 -22.79
N LYS A 324 1.97 -9.93 -21.58
CA LYS A 324 1.39 -8.92 -20.69
C LYS A 324 1.74 -9.15 -19.23
N ALA A 325 1.92 -8.04 -18.54
CA ALA A 325 2.00 -7.91 -17.10
C ALA A 325 0.65 -8.17 -16.42
N ARG A 326 0.69 -8.88 -15.31
CA ARG A 326 -0.38 -8.91 -14.32
C ARG A 326 0.20 -8.73 -12.92
N THR A 327 -0.63 -8.22 -12.02
CA THR A 327 -0.27 -8.05 -10.63
C THR A 327 -1.31 -8.77 -9.78
N TYR A 328 -0.85 -9.69 -8.95
CA TYR A 328 -1.67 -10.42 -7.99
C TYR A 328 -1.30 -9.99 -6.57
N ARG A 329 -2.25 -10.12 -5.66
CA ARG A 329 -2.09 -9.83 -4.23
C ARG A 329 -1.41 -10.99 -3.50
N LEU A 330 -0.67 -10.62 -2.47
CA LEU A 330 -0.08 -11.50 -1.49
C LEU A 330 -0.84 -11.34 -0.16
N ASP A 331 -0.86 -12.39 0.65
CA ASP A 331 -1.33 -12.31 2.03
C ASP A 331 -0.35 -11.52 2.92
N ALA A 332 -0.69 -11.37 4.21
CA ALA A 332 0.15 -10.64 5.15
C ALA A 332 1.51 -11.32 5.39
N GLN A 333 1.61 -12.60 5.05
CA GLN A 333 2.77 -13.44 5.17
C GLN A 333 3.49 -13.58 3.82
N GLY A 334 3.14 -12.81 2.79
CA GLY A 334 3.82 -12.81 1.49
C GLY A 334 3.54 -14.03 0.60
N PHE A 335 2.53 -14.85 0.88
CA PHE A 335 2.09 -15.94 0.00
C PHE A 335 1.03 -15.45 -1.00
N VAL A 336 0.96 -16.08 -2.18
CA VAL A 336 -0.04 -15.70 -3.18
C VAL A 336 -1.43 -16.17 -2.74
N LEU A 337 -2.43 -15.27 -2.78
CA LEU A 337 -3.80 -15.66 -2.46
C LEU A 337 -4.34 -16.64 -3.53
N PRO A 338 -4.96 -17.78 -3.15
CA PRO A 338 -5.41 -18.80 -4.10
C PRO A 338 -6.47 -18.31 -5.09
N LYS A 339 -7.39 -17.41 -4.69
CA LYS A 339 -8.48 -16.93 -5.55
C LYS A 339 -8.49 -15.41 -5.62
N GLN A 340 -8.37 -14.85 -6.83
CA GLN A 340 -8.21 -13.41 -7.05
C GLN A 340 -8.98 -12.90 -8.28
N GLY A 341 -10.14 -13.48 -8.54
CA GLY A 341 -10.93 -13.28 -9.75
C GLY A 341 -10.58 -14.32 -10.83
N GLY A 342 -11.60 -14.83 -11.54
CA GLY A 342 -11.44 -15.98 -12.44
C GLY A 342 -11.07 -17.27 -11.69
N CYS A 343 -10.35 -18.16 -12.36
CA CYS A 343 -9.92 -19.44 -11.78
C CYS A 343 -8.75 -19.28 -10.81
N GLY A 344 -8.65 -20.20 -9.86
CA GLY A 344 -7.70 -20.10 -8.76
C GLY A 344 -6.27 -20.45 -9.15
N HIS A 345 -5.31 -19.80 -8.49
CA HIS A 345 -3.94 -20.28 -8.40
C HIS A 345 -3.89 -21.50 -7.49
N PHE A 346 -3.10 -22.51 -7.87
CA PHE A 346 -3.01 -23.75 -7.09
C PHE A 346 -1.59 -24.16 -6.70
N ALA A 347 -0.56 -23.63 -7.35
CA ALA A 347 0.82 -23.99 -7.05
C ALA A 347 1.83 -22.91 -7.49
N LEU A 348 3.03 -23.00 -6.93
CA LEU A 348 4.18 -22.19 -7.31
C LEU A 348 5.34 -23.12 -7.69
N ILE A 349 5.88 -22.98 -8.90
CA ILE A 349 7.14 -23.62 -9.27
C ILE A 349 8.26 -22.70 -8.81
N LYS A 350 9.10 -23.16 -7.88
CA LYS A 350 10.24 -22.41 -7.34
C LYS A 350 11.56 -22.77 -7.99
N VAL A 351 12.39 -21.76 -8.24
CA VAL A 351 13.80 -21.94 -8.60
C VAL A 351 14.61 -22.32 -7.35
N ARG A 352 15.38 -23.40 -7.41
CA ARG A 352 16.22 -23.86 -6.28
C ARG A 352 17.57 -23.16 -6.29
N ALA A 353 17.98 -22.65 -5.14
CA ALA A 353 19.38 -22.32 -4.90
C ALA A 353 20.22 -23.62 -4.87
N PRO A 354 21.47 -23.62 -5.36
CA PRO A 354 22.29 -24.81 -5.31
C PRO A 354 22.78 -25.02 -3.87
N GLY A 355 22.23 -26.03 -3.20
CA GLY A 355 22.73 -26.57 -1.93
C GLY A 355 22.14 -25.94 -0.66
N GLY A 356 21.20 -26.63 -0.02
CA GLY A 356 20.65 -26.28 1.29
C GLY A 356 19.36 -27.03 1.58
N GLY A 357 19.48 -28.24 2.10
CA GLY A 357 18.35 -29.08 2.52
C GLY A 357 17.55 -28.48 3.68
N ALA A 358 16.30 -28.93 3.77
CA ALA A 358 15.29 -28.51 4.74
C ALA A 358 15.74 -28.50 6.21
N ALA A 359 15.25 -27.53 6.98
CA ALA A 359 14.94 -27.71 8.39
C ALA A 359 13.89 -26.69 8.86
N ALA A 360 12.86 -27.22 9.52
CA ALA A 360 11.79 -26.50 10.17
C ALA A 360 12.17 -26.02 11.58
N GLY A 361 11.48 -24.99 12.06
CA GLY A 361 11.17 -24.79 13.48
C GLY A 361 12.01 -23.78 14.26
N GLY A 362 11.33 -23.04 15.14
CA GLY A 362 11.94 -22.50 16.37
C GLY A 362 11.92 -20.98 16.52
N ALA A 363 10.99 -20.51 17.36
CA ALA A 363 10.91 -19.16 17.91
C ALA A 363 12.09 -18.82 18.85
N GLY A 364 12.31 -17.52 19.11
CA GLY A 364 13.08 -17.08 20.28
C GLY A 364 13.79 -15.73 20.14
N ALA A 365 13.23 -14.72 20.80
CA ALA A 365 13.56 -13.30 20.83
C ALA A 365 15.04 -12.88 21.05
N SER A 366 15.34 -11.66 20.57
CA SER A 366 16.12 -10.61 21.27
C SER A 366 15.75 -9.29 20.59
N GLY A 367 14.86 -8.45 21.10
CA GLY A 367 14.93 -7.81 22.42
C GLY A 367 15.79 -6.55 22.31
N LEU A 368 15.15 -5.41 22.01
CA LEU A 368 15.68 -4.03 22.10
C LEU A 368 16.61 -3.50 20.99
N GLY A 369 16.70 -4.16 19.83
CA GLY A 369 17.37 -3.60 18.64
C GLY A 369 16.44 -3.16 17.49
N SER A 370 15.13 -3.43 17.59
CA SER A 370 14.24 -3.48 16.42
C SER A 370 13.16 -2.38 16.37
N VAL A 371 13.24 -1.36 17.23
CA VAL A 371 12.32 -0.20 17.18
C VAL A 371 12.92 0.96 16.34
N PHE A 372 14.18 0.87 15.95
CA PHE A 372 14.77 1.70 14.90
C PHE A 372 15.15 0.79 13.74
N ARG A 373 14.88 1.26 12.51
CA ARG A 373 15.29 0.73 11.19
C ARG A 373 14.11 0.23 10.36
N LEU A 374 13.42 1.14 9.68
CA LEU A 374 13.18 0.91 8.24
C LEU A 374 12.88 2.21 7.52
N PHE A 375 13.87 3.09 7.49
CA PHE A 375 13.67 4.44 7.03
C PHE A 375 15.03 4.91 6.46
N GLY A 376 15.07 5.02 5.13
CA GLY A 376 16.28 5.01 4.31
C GLY A 376 17.25 6.14 4.63
N LEU A 377 18.34 5.81 5.34
CA LEU A 377 19.48 6.69 5.64
C LEU A 377 20.20 7.23 4.39
N LEU A 378 20.05 6.54 3.26
CA LEU A 378 20.66 6.87 1.99
C LEU A 378 19.55 6.97 0.94
N PRO A 379 19.51 8.04 0.12
CA PRO A 379 18.62 8.09 -1.04
C PRO A 379 18.95 6.94 -2.01
N PRO A 380 17.99 6.47 -2.84
CA PRO A 380 18.14 5.26 -3.66
C PRO A 380 19.40 5.22 -4.51
N ASP A 381 19.80 6.34 -5.10
CA ASP A 381 21.01 6.43 -5.93
C ASP A 381 22.30 6.33 -5.09
N ALA A 382 22.30 6.92 -3.90
CA ALA A 382 23.41 6.82 -2.96
C ALA A 382 23.52 5.41 -2.36
N LEU A 383 22.39 4.76 -2.10
CA LEU A 383 22.32 3.37 -1.65
C LEU A 383 22.85 2.42 -2.72
N ALA A 384 22.40 2.56 -3.97
CA ALA A 384 22.89 1.77 -5.09
C ALA A 384 24.39 1.98 -5.32
N LYS A 385 24.88 3.22 -5.17
CA LYS A 385 26.31 3.55 -5.21
C LYS A 385 27.08 2.91 -4.06
N ALA A 386 26.55 2.96 -2.84
CA ALA A 386 27.16 2.38 -1.65
C ALA A 386 27.30 0.86 -1.77
N MET A 387 26.24 0.17 -2.20
CA MET A 387 26.27 -1.28 -2.43
C MET A 387 27.31 -1.68 -3.48
N ARG A 388 27.37 -0.97 -4.62
CA ARG A 388 28.39 -1.23 -5.64
C ARG A 388 29.81 -1.02 -5.11
N LEU A 389 30.05 0.11 -4.43
CA LEU A 389 31.37 0.44 -3.93
C LEU A 389 31.81 -0.45 -2.76
N ASN A 390 30.89 -0.86 -1.89
CA ASN A 390 31.17 -1.80 -0.81
C ASN A 390 31.59 -3.18 -1.33
N ARG A 391 30.95 -3.69 -2.39
CA ARG A 391 31.41 -4.91 -3.06
C ARG A 391 32.85 -4.77 -3.58
N SER A 392 33.17 -3.62 -4.19
CA SER A 392 34.51 -3.38 -4.74
C SER A 392 35.60 -3.12 -3.69
N TYR A 393 35.30 -2.33 -2.66
CA TYR A 393 36.23 -1.98 -1.59
C TYR A 393 36.41 -3.13 -0.60
N GLY A 394 35.38 -3.96 -0.39
CA GLY A 394 35.45 -5.14 0.48
C GLY A 394 36.55 -6.10 0.08
N GLU A 395 36.63 -6.41 -1.21
CA GLU A 395 37.70 -7.25 -1.75
C GLU A 395 39.05 -6.52 -1.73
N ARG A 396 39.08 -5.27 -2.24
CA ARG A 396 40.33 -4.51 -2.43
C ARG A 396 41.03 -4.14 -1.12
N LEU A 397 40.27 -3.82 -0.08
CA LEU A 397 40.78 -3.43 1.24
C LEU A 397 40.82 -4.61 2.22
N GLY A 398 40.37 -5.79 1.79
CA GLY A 398 40.39 -7.04 2.55
C GLY A 398 39.40 -7.10 3.72
N TRP A 399 38.47 -6.15 3.85
CA TRP A 399 37.48 -6.18 4.93
C TRP A 399 36.34 -7.15 4.68
N ARG A 400 36.12 -7.61 3.43
CA ARG A 400 35.12 -8.63 3.11
C ARG A 400 35.39 -9.93 3.87
N GLY A 401 36.66 -10.34 4.01
CA GLY A 401 37.06 -11.48 4.83
C GLY A 401 36.84 -11.28 6.34
N ARG A 402 36.52 -10.07 6.77
CA ARG A 402 36.17 -9.71 8.15
C ARG A 402 34.74 -9.19 8.26
N ILE A 403 33.88 -9.40 7.27
CA ILE A 403 32.56 -8.77 7.20
C ILE A 403 31.68 -9.14 8.40
N ASP A 404 31.76 -10.36 8.93
CA ASP A 404 31.00 -10.74 10.13
C ASP A 404 31.48 -9.99 11.37
N ALA A 405 32.78 -9.71 11.45
CA ALA A 405 33.35 -8.92 12.54
C ALA A 405 32.96 -7.44 12.40
N VAL A 406 32.92 -6.91 11.17
CA VAL A 406 32.42 -5.57 10.88
C VAL A 406 30.92 -5.47 11.18
N ALA A 407 30.10 -6.42 10.74
CA ALA A 407 28.66 -6.48 10.97
C ALA A 407 28.33 -6.52 12.47
N ARG A 408 29.06 -7.32 13.26
CA ARG A 408 28.98 -7.31 14.72
C ARG A 408 29.37 -5.95 15.32
N LEU A 409 30.43 -5.33 14.83
CA LEU A 409 30.84 -3.99 15.28
C LEU A 409 29.80 -2.90 14.91
N LEU A 410 29.07 -3.07 13.80
CA LEU A 410 27.95 -2.23 13.37
C LEU A 410 26.62 -2.55 14.10
N GLY A 411 26.66 -3.48 15.07
CA GLY A 411 25.56 -3.77 15.99
C GLY A 411 24.58 -4.86 15.54
N ASP A 412 24.85 -5.57 14.44
CA ASP A 412 23.99 -6.66 13.96
C ASP A 412 24.78 -7.64 13.06
N SER A 413 24.93 -8.89 13.50
CA SER A 413 25.65 -9.93 12.74
C SER A 413 24.96 -10.33 11.44
N GLN A 414 23.64 -10.10 11.30
CA GLN A 414 22.91 -10.41 10.07
C GLN A 414 23.18 -9.42 8.94
N LEU A 415 23.82 -8.27 9.23
CA LEU A 415 24.16 -7.29 8.19
C LEU A 415 25.14 -7.83 7.14
N ALA A 416 25.95 -8.85 7.48
CA ALA A 416 26.88 -9.45 6.53
C ALA A 416 26.18 -10.06 5.29
N ALA A 417 24.93 -10.52 5.45
CA ALA A 417 24.15 -11.18 4.42
C ALA A 417 23.19 -10.24 3.65
N ASP A 418 23.00 -9.01 4.13
CA ASP A 418 22.06 -8.04 3.57
C ASP A 418 22.79 -6.76 3.20
N GLU A 419 23.14 -6.61 1.92
CA GLU A 419 23.94 -5.48 1.42
C GLU A 419 23.23 -4.12 1.54
N VAL A 420 21.90 -4.11 1.53
CA VAL A 420 21.09 -2.90 1.67
C VAL A 420 21.13 -2.44 3.13
N ARG A 421 20.87 -3.36 4.06
CA ARG A 421 20.96 -3.07 5.50
C ARG A 421 22.40 -2.75 5.91
N PHE A 422 23.39 -3.44 5.33
CA PHE A 422 24.81 -3.17 5.56
C PHE A 422 25.17 -1.74 5.16
N ALA A 423 24.80 -1.30 3.95
CA ALA A 423 25.09 0.06 3.50
C ALA A 423 24.43 1.14 4.36
N HIS A 424 23.18 0.94 4.79
CA HIS A 424 22.53 1.85 5.73
C HIS A 424 23.17 1.83 7.12
N ALA A 425 23.59 0.66 7.62
CA ALA A 425 24.27 0.54 8.91
C ALA A 425 25.66 1.21 8.90
N VAL A 426 26.38 1.11 7.77
CA VAL A 426 27.65 1.82 7.57
C VAL A 426 27.42 3.34 7.56
N ALA A 427 26.40 3.83 6.85
CA ALA A 427 26.07 5.26 6.78
C ALA A 427 25.73 5.83 8.17
N GLN A 428 25.03 5.04 8.98
CA GLN A 428 24.71 5.38 10.36
C GLN A 428 25.96 5.42 11.24
N TRP A 429 26.82 4.41 11.15
CA TRP A 429 28.07 4.34 11.90
C TRP A 429 29.03 5.47 11.54
N GLN A 430 29.17 5.81 10.26
CA GLN A 430 29.92 6.98 9.79
C GLN A 430 29.40 8.27 10.42
N GLY A 431 28.07 8.43 10.49
CA GLY A 431 27.45 9.58 11.15
C GLY A 431 27.78 9.73 12.62
N GLN A 432 27.96 8.62 13.35
CA GLN A 432 28.32 8.62 14.78
C GLN A 432 29.80 8.93 15.02
N HIS A 433 30.65 8.71 14.02
CA HIS A 433 32.11 8.88 14.11
C HIS A 433 32.60 10.14 13.38
N GLY A 434 31.70 11.07 13.07
CA GLY A 434 32.04 12.35 12.42
C GLY A 434 32.48 12.22 10.95
N MET A 435 32.06 11.16 10.26
CA MET A 435 32.41 10.86 8.87
C MET A 435 31.24 11.17 7.91
N ALA A 436 31.55 11.25 6.61
CA ALA A 436 30.54 11.38 5.56
C ALA A 436 29.61 10.15 5.56
N LYS A 437 28.29 10.38 5.64
CA LYS A 437 27.25 9.35 5.73
C LYS A 437 26.91 8.76 4.36
N ASP A 438 27.89 8.19 3.68
CA ASP A 438 27.74 7.71 2.31
C ASP A 438 27.47 6.20 2.22
N GLY A 439 27.53 5.48 3.35
CA GLY A 439 27.30 4.04 3.42
C GLY A 439 28.44 3.20 2.88
N ILE A 440 29.59 3.81 2.59
CA ILE A 440 30.72 3.17 1.94
C ILE A 440 31.84 2.86 2.94
N VAL A 441 32.22 1.60 3.04
CA VAL A 441 33.43 1.17 3.76
C VAL A 441 34.65 1.35 2.85
N GLY A 442 35.00 2.62 2.59
CA GLY A 442 36.20 3.04 1.87
C GLY A 442 37.46 3.00 2.76
N PRO A 443 38.61 3.47 2.25
CA PRO A 443 39.89 3.40 2.98
C PRO A 443 39.84 4.00 4.39
N ASP A 444 39.23 5.18 4.54
CA ASP A 444 39.16 5.90 5.82
C ASP A 444 38.18 5.23 6.80
N THR A 445 36.98 4.86 6.32
CA THR A 445 35.99 4.09 7.08
C THR A 445 36.59 2.76 7.55
N TRP A 446 37.33 2.07 6.68
CA TRP A 446 37.98 0.80 7.02
C TRP A 446 39.12 0.96 8.02
N ALA A 447 39.95 2.00 7.88
CA ALA A 447 41.03 2.27 8.82
C ALA A 447 40.49 2.51 10.25
N ALA A 448 39.35 3.18 10.37
CA ALA A 448 38.70 3.39 11.66
C ALA A 448 38.04 2.12 12.22
N LEU A 449 37.31 1.36 11.41
CA LEU A 449 36.73 0.06 11.81
C LEU A 449 37.81 -0.92 12.24
N ARG A 450 38.94 -0.99 11.51
CA ARG A 450 40.05 -1.90 11.81
C ARG A 450 40.70 -1.63 13.17
N ARG A 451 40.89 -0.36 13.55
CA ARG A 451 41.42 0.01 14.88
C ARG A 451 40.55 -0.53 16.01
N LEU A 452 39.23 -0.45 15.87
CA LEU A 452 38.29 -0.98 16.86
C LEU A 452 38.33 -2.51 16.91
N LEU A 453 38.45 -3.16 15.75
CA LEU A 453 38.52 -4.60 15.66
C LEU A 453 39.83 -5.19 16.20
N ASP A 454 40.93 -4.44 16.15
CA ASP A 454 42.24 -4.89 16.62
C ASP A 454 42.45 -4.60 18.12
N ALA A 455 41.72 -3.64 18.70
CA ALA A 455 41.69 -3.35 20.14
C ALA A 455 40.96 -4.42 21.00
N GLY A 456 40.21 -5.34 20.37
CA GLY A 456 39.37 -6.34 21.03
C GLY A 456 39.99 -7.74 21.22
N ARG A 457 41.32 -7.91 21.14
CA ARG A 457 41.97 -9.24 21.22
C ARG A 457 42.91 -9.35 22.43
N PRO A 458 42.55 -10.08 23.51
CA PRO A 458 43.54 -10.58 24.46
C PRO A 458 44.23 -11.83 23.90
N ALA A 459 45.54 -11.96 24.13
CA ALA A 459 46.31 -13.17 23.82
C ALA A 459 45.91 -14.34 24.75
N ALA A 460 45.89 -15.56 24.20
CA ALA A 460 45.59 -16.82 24.90
C ALA A 460 46.64 -17.13 26.01
N PRO A 461 46.33 -17.93 27.06
CA PRO A 461 46.25 -19.39 26.92
C PRO A 461 45.36 -20.20 27.91
N ALA A 462 45.22 -21.49 27.53
CA ALA A 462 45.10 -22.74 28.32
C ALA A 462 43.79 -23.16 29.03
N THR A 463 43.58 -24.48 28.93
CA THR A 463 42.42 -25.35 29.19
C THR A 463 42.07 -25.58 30.66
N GLY A 464 40.77 -25.59 30.98
CA GLY A 464 40.17 -26.18 32.19
C GLY A 464 38.65 -26.38 32.01
N PRO A 465 38.02 -27.40 32.63
CA PRO A 465 36.66 -27.82 32.28
C PRO A 465 35.57 -26.89 32.86
N THR A 466 34.61 -26.54 32.01
CA THR A 466 33.43 -25.71 32.33
C THR A 466 32.43 -26.45 33.24
N PRO A 467 31.95 -25.86 34.35
CA PRO A 467 30.74 -26.34 35.04
C PRO A 467 29.48 -25.88 34.30
N ALA A 468 28.42 -26.70 34.35
CA ALA A 468 27.17 -26.51 33.62
C ALA A 468 26.53 -25.12 33.85
N PRO A 469 25.99 -24.47 32.80
CA PRO A 469 25.38 -23.15 32.93
C PRO A 469 23.98 -23.26 33.57
N SER A 470 23.80 -22.55 34.67
CA SER A 470 22.52 -22.27 35.31
C SER A 470 21.58 -21.52 34.36
N ALA A 471 20.29 -21.85 34.44
CA ALA A 471 19.22 -21.25 33.65
C ALA A 471 19.25 -19.71 33.67
N PRO A 472 19.02 -19.03 32.52
CA PRO A 472 18.95 -17.58 32.47
C PRO A 472 17.71 -17.06 33.22
N PRO A 473 17.79 -15.87 33.85
CA PRO A 473 16.66 -15.30 34.58
C PRO A 473 15.55 -14.87 33.61
N SER A 474 14.32 -15.18 34.01
CA SER A 474 13.08 -14.73 33.36
C SER A 474 13.11 -13.21 33.13
N ALA A 475 12.92 -12.78 31.89
CA ALA A 475 12.83 -11.37 31.54
C ALA A 475 11.64 -10.74 32.30
N ALA A 476 11.92 -9.70 33.08
CA ALA A 476 10.89 -8.90 33.74
C ALA A 476 9.91 -8.32 32.68
N PRO A 477 8.62 -8.16 33.01
CA PRO A 477 7.66 -7.52 32.13
C PRO A 477 8.14 -6.10 31.76
N PRO A 478 7.79 -5.58 30.55
CA PRO A 478 8.19 -4.25 30.15
C PRO A 478 7.70 -3.23 31.18
N ALA A 479 8.58 -2.32 31.60
CA ALA A 479 8.22 -1.29 32.57
C ALA A 479 7.07 -0.44 32.03
N THR A 480 6.00 -0.32 32.81
CA THR A 480 4.85 0.56 32.53
C THR A 480 5.35 1.99 32.29
N ALA A 481 4.80 2.68 31.30
CA ALA A 481 5.16 4.07 31.04
C ALA A 481 4.83 4.95 32.27
N PRO A 482 5.65 5.96 32.58
CA PRO A 482 5.35 6.89 33.67
C PRO A 482 4.00 7.57 33.48
N GLY A 483 3.25 7.76 34.56
CA GLY A 483 1.98 8.51 34.54
C GLY A 483 0.78 7.76 33.96
N VAL A 484 0.89 6.45 33.71
CA VAL A 484 -0.25 5.61 33.30
C VAL A 484 -1.25 5.49 34.47
N PRO A 485 -2.50 5.97 34.32
CA PRO A 485 -3.47 5.98 35.42
C PRO A 485 -3.98 4.57 35.75
N PRO A 486 -4.31 4.27 37.02
CA PRO A 486 -4.98 3.01 37.38
C PRO A 486 -6.36 2.90 36.70
N LEU A 487 -6.84 1.67 36.52
CA LEU A 487 -8.19 1.39 36.01
C LEU A 487 -9.16 1.19 37.18
N GLY A 488 -10.42 1.61 37.02
CA GLY A 488 -11.51 1.31 37.97
C GLY A 488 -11.83 2.38 39.02
N GLY A 489 -11.80 3.67 38.65
CA GLY A 489 -12.24 4.80 39.49
C GLY A 489 -13.60 5.37 39.10
N ASP A 490 -14.04 6.44 39.78
CA ASP A 490 -15.21 7.24 39.38
C ASP A 490 -14.98 7.92 38.01
N ARG A 491 -16.06 8.23 37.27
CA ARG A 491 -16.07 8.91 35.95
C ARG A 491 -15.57 10.38 35.98
N GLN A 492 -14.59 10.69 36.82
CA GLN A 492 -14.02 12.01 36.99
C GLN A 492 -12.58 12.05 36.44
N PRO A 493 -12.33 12.82 35.37
CA PRO A 493 -10.99 12.94 34.81
C PRO A 493 -10.12 13.90 35.63
N SER A 494 -8.82 13.89 35.36
CA SER A 494 -7.96 15.03 35.69
C SER A 494 -8.43 16.32 34.98
N LYS A 495 -8.11 17.50 35.56
CA LYS A 495 -8.52 18.84 35.06
C LYS A 495 -8.18 19.16 33.60
N ASP A 496 -7.32 18.35 32.96
CA ASP A 496 -6.85 18.56 31.60
C ASP A 496 -7.78 17.99 30.52
N TYR A 497 -8.82 17.23 30.88
CA TYR A 497 -9.78 16.68 29.94
C TYR A 497 -11.10 17.43 30.02
N ARG A 498 -11.65 17.80 28.86
CA ARG A 498 -12.98 18.40 28.78
C ARG A 498 -14.03 17.31 28.80
N ILE A 499 -14.95 17.36 29.77
CA ILE A 499 -16.16 16.53 29.76
C ILE A 499 -17.12 17.05 28.70
N VAL A 500 -17.60 16.17 27.84
CA VAL A 500 -18.63 16.48 26.85
C VAL A 500 -19.98 16.00 27.38
N TYR A 501 -20.93 16.93 27.47
CA TYR A 501 -22.28 16.68 27.95
C TYR A 501 -23.29 16.62 26.80
N HIS A 502 -24.36 15.85 26.99
CA HIS A 502 -25.54 15.84 26.14
C HIS A 502 -26.77 16.32 26.92
N GLY A 503 -27.63 17.12 26.30
CA GLY A 503 -28.76 17.79 26.95
C GLY A 503 -28.38 19.17 27.52
N GLU A 504 -29.39 19.90 28.01
CA GLU A 504 -29.25 21.28 28.50
C GLU A 504 -29.58 21.40 29.99
N GLY A 505 -29.05 22.45 30.62
CA GLY A 505 -29.33 22.76 32.03
C GLY A 505 -28.88 21.69 33.02
N ALA A 506 -29.64 21.53 34.10
CA ALA A 506 -29.34 20.60 35.19
C ALA A 506 -29.52 19.11 34.81
N ALA A 507 -30.20 18.81 33.70
CA ALA A 507 -30.48 17.45 33.23
C ALA A 507 -29.39 16.89 32.29
N ARG A 508 -28.32 17.65 32.04
CA ARG A 508 -27.25 17.23 31.13
C ARG A 508 -26.51 16.00 31.65
N THR A 509 -26.22 15.05 30.76
CA THR A 509 -25.51 13.79 31.09
C THR A 509 -24.13 13.78 30.47
N ALA A 510 -23.12 13.36 31.23
CA ALA A 510 -21.75 13.24 30.73
C ALA A 510 -21.66 12.07 29.73
N ARG A 511 -21.17 12.34 28.52
CA ARG A 511 -21.13 11.34 27.43
C ARG A 511 -19.75 10.82 27.10
N GLY A 512 -18.72 11.63 27.32
CA GLY A 512 -17.33 11.21 27.18
C GLY A 512 -16.37 12.35 27.48
N LEU A 513 -15.12 12.15 27.09
CA LEU A 513 -14.03 13.10 27.26
C LEU A 513 -13.53 13.60 25.90
N ALA A 514 -12.92 14.78 25.91
CA ALA A 514 -12.18 15.32 24.79
C ALA A 514 -10.89 15.98 25.27
N ARG A 515 -9.78 15.74 24.57
CA ARG A 515 -8.50 16.41 24.83
C ARG A 515 -7.67 16.51 23.55
N TYR A 516 -7.12 17.69 23.29
CA TYR A 516 -6.33 17.99 22.10
C TYR A 516 -4.95 18.45 22.54
N SER A 517 -3.90 17.98 21.88
CA SER A 517 -2.51 18.42 22.08
C SER A 517 -2.22 19.68 21.26
N ALA A 518 -2.98 20.75 21.50
CA ALA A 518 -2.85 22.00 20.74
C ALA A 518 -1.44 22.63 20.84
N ASP A 519 -0.72 22.32 21.92
CA ASP A 519 0.65 22.68 22.21
C ASP A 519 1.70 21.84 21.46
N ARG A 520 1.30 20.75 20.81
CA ARG A 520 2.19 19.84 20.06
C ARG A 520 1.75 19.69 18.60
N PRO A 521 2.21 20.60 17.71
CA PRO A 521 1.89 20.53 16.29
C PRO A 521 2.41 19.25 15.61
N LEU A 522 1.60 18.65 14.75
CA LEU A 522 1.98 17.46 13.97
C LEU A 522 3.19 17.73 13.08
N ALA A 523 3.17 18.85 12.34
CA ALA A 523 4.24 19.21 11.41
C ALA A 523 5.61 19.27 12.10
N ALA A 524 5.69 19.96 13.24
CA ALA A 524 6.92 20.06 14.04
C ALA A 524 7.33 18.69 14.61
N THR A 525 6.37 17.93 15.14
CA THR A 525 6.63 16.61 15.74
C THR A 525 7.15 15.62 14.71
N LEU A 526 6.48 15.46 13.57
CA LEU A 526 6.90 14.52 12.54
C LEU A 526 8.19 14.97 11.84
N ASN A 527 8.40 16.27 11.62
CA ASN A 527 9.69 16.76 11.11
C ASN A 527 10.83 16.43 12.08
N ASP A 528 10.61 16.57 13.39
CA ASP A 528 11.60 16.22 14.40
C ASP A 528 11.92 14.72 14.40
N LEU A 529 10.88 13.89 14.42
CA LEU A 529 11.02 12.43 14.31
C LEU A 529 11.74 12.03 13.01
N ARG A 530 11.47 12.74 11.90
CA ARG A 530 12.13 12.51 10.60
C ARG A 530 13.61 12.90 10.63
N ARG A 531 13.95 14.05 11.21
CA ARG A 531 15.34 14.49 11.40
C ARG A 531 16.13 13.55 12.29
N ARG A 532 15.48 12.97 13.32
CA ARG A 532 16.07 11.97 14.22
C ARG A 532 16.08 10.55 13.64
N GLY A 533 15.49 10.33 12.46
CA GLY A 533 15.41 9.02 11.82
C GLY A 533 14.49 8.03 12.53
N VAL A 534 13.61 8.51 13.43
CA VAL A 534 12.56 7.70 14.07
C VAL A 534 11.49 7.33 13.03
N VAL A 535 11.17 8.28 12.15
CA VAL A 535 10.29 8.06 10.99
C VAL A 535 11.01 8.43 9.69
N THR A 536 10.64 7.83 8.55
CA THR A 536 10.98 8.33 7.21
C THR A 536 9.74 8.32 6.36
N MET A 537 9.53 9.44 5.71
CA MET A 537 8.43 9.63 4.80
C MET A 537 8.88 10.71 3.83
N SER A 538 8.36 10.68 2.62
CA SER A 538 8.54 11.82 1.72
C SER A 538 7.88 13.06 2.31
N GLU A 539 8.36 14.23 1.89
CA GLU A 539 7.70 15.50 2.23
C GLU A 539 6.26 15.53 1.77
N ASP A 540 6.00 14.93 0.61
CA ASP A 540 4.69 14.67 0.03
C ASP A 540 3.71 13.95 0.98
N ILE A 541 4.17 12.92 1.69
CA ILE A 541 3.34 12.19 2.66
C ILE A 541 3.17 13.00 3.94
N LEU A 542 4.26 13.63 4.42
CA LEU A 542 4.21 14.48 5.61
C LEU A 542 3.24 15.66 5.42
N ASP A 543 3.33 16.37 4.30
CA ASP A 543 2.44 17.47 3.96
C ASP A 543 0.98 16.99 3.87
N THR A 544 0.74 15.80 3.31
CA THR A 544 -0.61 15.20 3.29
C THR A 544 -1.13 14.96 4.70
N PHE A 545 -0.33 14.39 5.61
CA PHE A 545 -0.72 14.20 7.01
C PHE A 545 -0.99 15.53 7.71
N VAL A 546 -0.15 16.55 7.49
CA VAL A 546 -0.37 17.89 8.03
C VAL A 546 -1.70 18.43 7.54
N ARG A 547 -1.99 18.44 6.24
CA ARG A 547 -3.26 18.93 5.68
C ARG A 547 -4.47 18.18 6.21
N VAL A 548 -4.39 16.85 6.33
CA VAL A 548 -5.47 16.05 6.93
C VAL A 548 -5.67 16.43 8.38
N SER A 549 -4.61 16.54 9.17
CA SER A 549 -4.70 16.93 10.58
C SER A 549 -5.27 18.34 10.80
N GLN A 550 -5.10 19.27 9.86
CA GLN A 550 -5.74 20.60 9.96
C GLN A 550 -7.27 20.50 9.99
N VAL A 551 -7.84 19.52 9.28
CA VAL A 551 -9.29 19.26 9.25
C VAL A 551 -9.73 18.53 10.51
N GLU A 552 -8.97 17.50 10.92
CA GLU A 552 -9.36 16.56 11.96
C GLU A 552 -9.07 17.04 13.39
N THR A 553 -7.89 17.63 13.58
CA THR A 553 -7.34 17.95 14.91
C THR A 553 -6.90 19.41 15.05
N GLY A 554 -7.08 20.23 14.00
CA GLY A 554 -6.53 21.58 13.95
C GLY A 554 -5.01 21.62 13.83
N GLY A 555 -4.40 20.55 13.34
CA GLY A 555 -2.95 20.44 13.16
C GLY A 555 -2.18 19.83 14.34
N ALA A 556 -2.88 19.40 15.39
CA ALA A 556 -2.28 18.74 16.55
C ALA A 556 -1.88 17.28 16.22
N VAL A 557 -0.76 16.81 16.79
CA VAL A 557 -0.33 15.41 16.63
C VAL A 557 -1.30 14.41 17.25
N GLN A 558 -2.03 14.85 18.28
CA GLN A 558 -2.95 14.01 19.04
C GLN A 558 -4.22 14.78 19.40
N ALA A 559 -5.37 14.19 19.10
CA ALA A 559 -6.66 14.61 19.62
C ALA A 559 -7.48 13.37 19.96
N LEU A 560 -8.01 13.32 21.17
CA LEU A 560 -8.89 12.26 21.64
C LEU A 560 -10.30 12.81 21.81
N ASN A 561 -11.27 12.06 21.29
CA ASN A 561 -12.68 12.18 21.56
C ASN A 561 -13.24 10.82 21.97
N THR A 562 -13.94 10.77 23.11
CA THR A 562 -14.58 9.55 23.61
C THR A 562 -16.07 9.71 23.88
N TRP A 563 -16.74 10.66 23.23
CA TRP A 563 -18.16 10.97 23.47
C TRP A 563 -19.08 10.61 22.30
N ASP A 564 -18.54 10.36 21.12
CA ASP A 564 -19.30 10.01 19.91
C ASP A 564 -19.70 8.52 19.87
N SER A 565 -20.36 8.07 18.80
CA SER A 565 -20.71 6.66 18.60
C SER A 565 -19.51 5.74 18.43
N ALA A 566 -18.37 6.28 18.02
CA ALA A 566 -17.15 5.52 17.80
C ALA A 566 -16.44 5.14 19.11
N VAL A 567 -16.84 5.73 20.25
CA VAL A 567 -16.34 5.48 21.62
C VAL A 567 -14.93 5.97 21.85
N VAL A 568 -14.00 5.70 20.93
CA VAL A 568 -12.66 6.28 20.90
C VAL A 568 -12.38 6.70 19.46
N SER A 569 -12.19 8.01 19.28
CA SER A 569 -11.72 8.66 18.06
C SER A 569 -10.43 9.41 18.42
N ILE A 570 -9.29 8.96 17.91
CA ILE A 570 -7.97 9.38 18.42
C ILE A 570 -6.93 9.59 17.31
N GLY A 571 -5.91 10.41 17.55
CA GLY A 571 -4.78 10.57 16.63
C GLY A 571 -4.99 11.67 15.60
N PHE A 572 -3.97 11.94 14.80
CA PHE A 572 -3.98 13.02 13.82
C PHE A 572 -4.85 12.73 12.60
N LEU A 573 -5.28 11.47 12.41
CA LEU A 573 -6.31 11.07 11.43
C LEU A 573 -7.70 10.79 12.04
N GLN A 574 -7.88 10.95 13.36
CA GLN A 574 -9.10 10.57 14.10
C GLN A 574 -9.49 9.09 13.85
N LEU A 575 -8.59 8.19 14.22
CA LEU A 575 -8.76 6.75 14.18
C LEU A 575 -9.85 6.31 15.15
N THR A 576 -10.84 5.61 14.63
CA THR A 576 -12.03 5.19 15.36
C THR A 576 -11.97 3.73 15.80
N LEU A 577 -12.38 3.44 17.04
CA LEU A 577 -12.52 2.08 17.55
C LEU A 577 -13.65 1.30 16.86
N GLN A 578 -14.78 1.95 16.59
CA GLN A 578 -15.94 1.35 15.91
C GLN A 578 -15.63 0.74 14.54
N HIS A 579 -14.66 1.31 13.81
CA HIS A 579 -14.28 0.86 12.46
C HIS A 579 -12.97 0.06 12.44
N GLY A 580 -12.49 -0.41 13.59
CA GLY A 580 -11.27 -1.22 13.66
C GLY A 580 -9.96 -0.45 13.45
N LYS A 581 -10.01 0.89 13.30
CA LYS A 581 -8.81 1.70 12.98
C LYS A 581 -7.86 1.77 14.17
N VAL A 582 -8.39 1.91 15.39
CA VAL A 582 -7.59 1.91 16.63
C VAL A 582 -6.92 0.54 16.83
N GLN A 583 -7.63 -0.56 16.56
CA GLN A 583 -7.11 -1.91 16.69
C GLN A 583 -5.95 -2.16 15.71
N LYS A 584 -6.11 -1.74 14.44
CA LYS A 584 -5.05 -1.79 13.43
C LYS A 584 -3.83 -0.93 13.81
N TRP A 585 -4.05 0.17 14.52
CA TRP A 585 -2.98 1.01 15.03
C TRP A 585 -2.23 0.36 16.20
N ILE A 586 -2.96 -0.26 17.14
CA ILE A 586 -2.36 -1.06 18.22
C ILE A 586 -1.53 -2.21 17.65
N ASP A 587 -2.07 -2.91 16.65
CA ASP A 587 -1.39 -4.03 15.97
C ASP A 587 -0.13 -3.61 15.22
N ALA A 588 -0.02 -2.35 14.80
CA ALA A 588 1.19 -1.81 14.19
C ALA A 588 2.29 -1.47 15.19
N GLY A 589 1.97 -1.35 16.49
CA GLY A 589 2.92 -1.03 17.56
C GLY A 589 2.60 -1.70 18.91
N PRO A 590 2.40 -3.02 18.97
CA PRO A 590 1.81 -3.67 20.16
C PRO A 590 2.70 -3.55 21.40
N GLU A 591 4.03 -3.56 21.23
CA GLU A 591 4.98 -3.32 22.33
C GLU A 591 4.88 -1.91 22.91
N ALA A 592 4.68 -0.90 22.05
CA ALA A 592 4.56 0.48 22.50
C ALA A 592 3.26 0.71 23.27
N PHE A 593 2.13 0.16 22.78
CA PHE A 593 0.84 0.23 23.45
C PHE A 593 0.79 -0.55 24.78
N ARG A 594 1.50 -1.68 24.88
CA ARG A 594 1.62 -2.45 26.13
C ARG A 594 2.18 -1.65 27.29
N ARG A 595 3.07 -0.68 27.03
CA ARG A 595 3.60 0.23 28.07
C ARG A 595 2.49 1.06 28.74
N PHE A 596 1.36 1.26 28.05
CA PHE A 596 0.18 1.96 28.55
C PHE A 596 -0.93 1.00 29.01
N GLY A 597 -0.64 -0.32 29.03
CA GLY A 597 -1.62 -1.37 29.33
C GLY A 597 -2.76 -1.42 28.32
N ILE A 598 -2.50 -1.08 27.07
CA ILE A 598 -3.47 -1.17 25.97
C ILE A 598 -3.08 -2.35 25.10
N GLU A 599 -4.00 -3.31 24.97
CA GLU A 599 -3.82 -4.49 24.14
C GLU A 599 -5.14 -4.86 23.48
N VAL A 600 -5.07 -5.36 22.24
CA VAL A 600 -6.24 -5.91 21.56
C VAL A 600 -6.53 -7.30 22.09
N ASP A 601 -7.78 -7.53 22.49
CA ASP A 601 -8.27 -8.82 22.93
C ASP A 601 -8.62 -9.68 21.71
N ARG A 602 -7.86 -10.76 21.50
CA ARG A 602 -8.04 -11.67 20.36
C ARG A 602 -9.17 -12.68 20.56
N GLY A 603 -9.71 -12.80 21.77
CA GLY A 603 -10.80 -13.72 22.11
C GLY A 603 -12.16 -13.04 22.25
N ARG A 604 -12.21 -11.70 22.30
CA ARG A 604 -13.44 -10.92 22.48
C ARG A 604 -13.60 -9.82 21.46
N THR A 605 -14.87 -9.49 21.19
CA THR A 605 -15.26 -8.38 20.30
C THR A 605 -16.33 -7.50 20.94
N TYR A 606 -16.31 -6.21 20.64
CA TYR A 606 -17.43 -5.30 20.87
C TYR A 606 -18.38 -5.30 19.66
N ARG A 607 -19.69 -5.15 19.89
CA ARG A 607 -20.72 -5.12 18.84
C ARG A 607 -21.27 -3.70 18.62
N TRP A 608 -21.38 -3.26 17.36
CA TRP A 608 -22.00 -2.02 16.88
C TRP A 608 -23.05 -2.35 15.80
N GLY A 609 -24.32 -2.54 16.21
CA GLY A 609 -25.37 -2.94 15.27
C GLY A 609 -25.03 -4.28 14.62
N LYS A 610 -24.98 -4.31 13.28
CA LYS A 610 -24.53 -5.47 12.49
C LYS A 610 -23.01 -5.69 12.54
N SER A 611 -22.24 -4.72 13.08
CA SER A 611 -20.78 -4.72 13.10
C SER A 611 -20.18 -5.28 14.41
N THR A 612 -19.04 -5.97 14.40
CA THR A 612 -18.19 -6.32 15.53
C THR A 612 -16.75 -5.87 15.28
N GLN A 613 -16.01 -5.53 16.34
CA GLN A 613 -14.59 -5.21 16.29
C GLN A 613 -13.88 -5.81 17.51
N GLN A 614 -12.60 -6.18 17.37
CA GLN A 614 -11.82 -6.73 18.49
C GLN A 614 -11.84 -5.78 19.69
N ALA A 615 -12.03 -6.37 20.89
CA ALA A 615 -12.14 -5.63 22.14
C ALA A 615 -10.77 -5.19 22.67
N ILE A 616 -10.75 -4.41 23.74
CA ILE A 616 -9.51 -4.06 24.46
C ILE A 616 -9.43 -4.92 25.73
N VAL A 617 -8.27 -5.53 25.96
CA VAL A 617 -8.04 -6.37 27.14
C VAL A 617 -8.31 -5.57 28.41
N GLY A 618 -9.11 -6.13 29.32
CA GLY A 618 -9.43 -5.51 30.61
C GLY A 618 -10.58 -4.49 30.58
N ALA A 619 -11.12 -4.12 29.42
CA ALA A 619 -12.34 -3.32 29.30
C ALA A 619 -13.53 -4.22 28.97
N ALA A 620 -14.40 -4.44 29.95
CA ALA A 620 -15.51 -5.40 29.84
C ALA A 620 -16.53 -4.91 28.80
N THR A 621 -16.83 -3.62 28.81
CA THR A 621 -17.68 -2.93 27.83
C THR A 621 -16.91 -1.85 27.08
N ARG A 622 -17.38 -1.50 25.89
CA ARG A 622 -16.82 -0.35 25.16
C ARG A 622 -17.02 0.97 25.91
N ASP A 623 -18.08 1.13 26.69
CA ASP A 623 -18.38 2.41 27.37
C ASP A 623 -17.35 2.75 28.45
N GLU A 624 -16.71 1.74 29.06
CA GLU A 624 -15.57 1.93 29.98
C GLU A 624 -14.40 2.65 29.32
N LEU A 625 -14.19 2.45 28.02
CA LEU A 625 -13.08 3.09 27.30
C LEU A 625 -13.21 4.62 27.22
N ARG A 626 -14.39 5.16 27.53
CA ARG A 626 -14.63 6.60 27.57
C ARG A 626 -14.09 7.25 28.84
N TRP A 627 -13.83 6.48 29.88
CA TRP A 627 -13.65 6.94 31.26
C TRP A 627 -12.53 6.18 32.00
N ASP A 628 -12.44 6.40 33.32
CA ASP A 628 -11.82 5.52 34.33
C ASP A 628 -10.38 5.05 34.00
N GLY A 629 -9.54 5.97 33.54
CA GLY A 629 -8.15 5.70 33.18
C GLY A 629 -7.95 5.29 31.72
N TRP A 630 -8.97 4.76 31.03
CA TRP A 630 -8.83 4.28 29.66
C TRP A 630 -8.63 5.41 28.65
N ALA A 631 -9.46 6.44 28.70
CA ALA A 631 -9.33 7.60 27.83
C ALA A 631 -7.95 8.27 28.00
N GLU A 632 -7.49 8.37 29.25
CA GLU A 632 -6.18 8.93 29.57
C GLU A 632 -5.03 8.06 29.06
N ARG A 633 -5.11 6.73 29.22
CA ARG A 633 -4.14 5.78 28.65
C ARG A 633 -4.03 5.93 27.14
N PHE A 634 -5.15 6.01 26.43
CA PHE A 634 -5.16 6.20 24.99
C PHE A 634 -4.52 7.54 24.60
N TYR A 635 -4.88 8.63 25.28
CA TYR A 635 -4.30 9.94 25.02
C TYR A 635 -2.78 9.96 25.25
N LEU A 636 -2.31 9.40 26.36
CA LEU A 636 -0.89 9.31 26.70
C LEU A 636 -0.13 8.42 25.71
N ALA A 637 -0.68 7.26 25.36
CA ALA A 637 -0.10 6.39 24.34
C ALA A 637 0.06 7.14 23.02
N GLY A 638 -0.97 7.90 22.62
CA GLY A 638 -0.98 8.71 21.43
C GLY A 638 0.03 9.87 21.39
N LEU A 639 0.76 10.13 22.48
CA LEU A 639 1.87 11.09 22.55
C LEU A 639 3.24 10.40 22.54
N ASP A 640 3.31 9.07 22.70
CA ASP A 640 4.55 8.31 22.65
C ASP A 640 5.08 8.23 21.21
N GLU A 641 6.38 8.42 21.04
CA GLU A 641 7.00 8.51 19.71
C GLU A 641 6.88 7.20 18.92
N ALA A 642 6.94 6.04 19.58
CA ALA A 642 6.80 4.76 18.91
C ALA A 642 5.35 4.50 18.48
N VAL A 643 4.39 4.99 19.27
CA VAL A 643 2.96 4.96 18.94
C VAL A 643 2.64 5.92 17.78
N ILE A 644 3.19 7.14 17.79
CA ILE A 644 3.08 8.10 16.67
C ILE A 644 3.69 7.53 15.39
N ALA A 645 4.84 6.85 15.48
CA ALA A 645 5.46 6.18 14.35
C ALA A 645 4.56 5.05 13.80
N ALA A 646 3.95 4.24 14.68
CA ALA A 646 2.96 3.25 14.28
C ALA A 646 1.74 3.90 13.61
N GLU A 647 1.30 5.09 14.07
CA GLU A 647 0.20 5.84 13.46
C GLU A 647 0.55 6.28 12.03
N CYS A 648 1.78 6.77 11.82
CA CYS A 648 2.27 7.14 10.50
C CYS A 648 2.23 5.93 9.54
N ALA A 649 2.70 4.77 9.99
CA ALA A 649 2.75 3.56 9.17
C ALA A 649 1.36 3.06 8.75
N VAL A 650 0.37 3.09 9.66
CA VAL A 650 -1.01 2.72 9.32
C VAL A 650 -1.68 3.77 8.44
N SER A 651 -1.35 5.05 8.64
CA SER A 651 -1.95 6.17 7.93
C SER A 651 -1.55 6.23 6.45
N VAL A 652 -0.30 5.88 6.11
CA VAL A 652 0.10 5.75 4.69
C VAL A 652 -0.80 4.75 3.96
N ARG A 653 -1.05 3.58 4.56
CA ARG A 653 -1.91 2.54 3.97
C ARG A 653 -3.35 3.02 3.79
N TRP A 654 -3.86 3.89 4.66
CA TRP A 654 -5.19 4.48 4.48
C TRP A 654 -5.23 5.49 3.34
N LEU A 655 -4.21 6.34 3.19
CA LEU A 655 -4.13 7.25 2.05
C LEU A 655 -4.13 6.47 0.72
N GLU A 656 -3.43 5.34 0.66
CA GLU A 656 -3.42 4.44 -0.49
C GLU A 656 -4.78 3.76 -0.70
N ALA A 657 -5.42 3.29 0.36
CA ALA A 657 -6.76 2.69 0.30
C ALA A 657 -7.83 3.69 -0.21
N HIS A 658 -7.73 4.97 0.15
CA HIS A 658 -8.61 6.01 -0.38
C HIS A 658 -8.47 6.14 -1.90
N LEU A 659 -7.23 6.17 -2.42
CA LEU A 659 -6.97 6.20 -3.86
C LEU A 659 -7.46 4.93 -4.56
N ALA A 660 -7.23 3.76 -3.98
CA ALA A 660 -7.72 2.49 -4.51
C ALA A 660 -9.25 2.46 -4.58
N GLY A 661 -9.92 2.94 -3.54
CA GLY A 661 -11.38 3.08 -3.52
C GLY A 661 -11.91 4.05 -4.57
N MET A 662 -11.21 5.16 -4.82
CA MET A 662 -11.55 6.08 -5.90
C MET A 662 -11.36 5.43 -7.28
N ASN A 663 -10.27 4.69 -7.49
CA ASN A 663 -10.03 3.97 -8.74
C ASN A 663 -11.10 2.91 -9.00
N ALA A 664 -11.48 2.13 -7.98
CA ALA A 664 -12.58 1.18 -8.07
C ALA A 664 -13.91 1.88 -8.41
N ARG A 665 -14.16 3.07 -7.84
CA ARG A 665 -15.32 3.88 -8.21
C ARG A 665 -15.28 4.30 -9.67
N PHE A 666 -14.14 4.78 -10.19
CA PHE A 666 -14.01 5.12 -11.61
C PHE A 666 -14.30 3.92 -12.52
N THR A 667 -13.79 2.73 -12.18
CA THR A 667 -14.05 1.51 -12.96
C THR A 667 -15.54 1.19 -13.01
N ARG A 668 -16.24 1.24 -11.87
CA ARG A 668 -17.68 1.00 -11.79
C ARG A 668 -18.49 2.02 -12.59
N GLU A 669 -18.07 3.28 -12.61
CA GLU A 669 -18.68 4.37 -13.38
C GLU A 669 -18.25 4.37 -14.86
N ARG A 670 -17.49 3.36 -15.31
CA ARG A 670 -16.93 3.26 -16.67
C ARG A 670 -16.04 4.46 -17.05
N MET A 671 -15.44 5.12 -16.07
CA MET A 671 -14.52 6.25 -16.20
C MET A 671 -13.05 5.80 -16.16
N GLY A 672 -12.69 4.73 -16.87
CA GLY A 672 -11.31 4.20 -16.86
C GLY A 672 -10.24 5.25 -17.24
N TRP A 673 -10.59 6.21 -18.10
CA TRP A 673 -9.75 7.34 -18.48
C TRP A 673 -9.41 8.28 -17.30
N ALA A 674 -10.29 8.35 -16.29
CA ALA A 674 -10.14 9.27 -15.17
C ALA A 674 -9.10 8.80 -14.15
N VAL A 675 -8.75 7.50 -14.13
CA VAL A 675 -7.77 6.93 -13.20
C VAL A 675 -6.43 7.65 -13.30
N ASN A 676 -5.86 7.70 -14.51
CA ASN A 676 -4.56 8.34 -14.73
C ASN A 676 -4.66 9.88 -14.70
N ALA A 677 -5.75 10.44 -15.22
CA ALA A 677 -5.97 11.89 -15.24
C ALA A 677 -6.08 12.47 -13.81
N PHE A 678 -6.92 11.87 -12.96
CA PHE A 678 -7.03 12.26 -11.56
C PHE A 678 -5.72 12.06 -10.81
N ARG A 679 -5.04 10.92 -11.04
CA ARG A 679 -3.74 10.64 -10.41
C ARG A 679 -2.70 11.72 -10.75
N ALA A 680 -2.69 12.21 -11.98
CA ALA A 680 -1.78 13.27 -12.39
C ALA A 680 -2.03 14.61 -11.67
N HIS A 681 -3.29 14.96 -11.37
CA HIS A 681 -3.61 16.13 -10.53
C HIS A 681 -3.26 15.91 -9.07
N TYR A 682 -3.58 14.73 -8.54
CA TYR A 682 -3.30 14.32 -7.16
C TYR A 682 -1.79 14.34 -6.84
N ASP A 683 -0.95 13.85 -7.76
CA ASP A 683 0.50 13.81 -7.57
C ASP A 683 1.13 15.21 -7.74
N ARG A 684 0.62 16.06 -8.64
CA ARG A 684 1.21 17.40 -8.91
C ARG A 684 0.83 18.49 -7.93
N SER A 685 -0.25 18.35 -7.17
CA SER A 685 -0.71 19.40 -6.23
C SER A 685 -0.90 18.84 -4.83
N PRO A 686 -0.09 19.27 -3.85
CA PRO A 686 -0.28 18.92 -2.45
C PRO A 686 -1.65 19.36 -1.91
N TYR A 687 -2.18 20.48 -2.42
CA TYR A 687 -3.51 20.96 -2.03
C TYR A 687 -4.64 20.09 -2.60
N ALA A 688 -4.59 19.70 -3.88
CA ALA A 688 -5.56 18.76 -4.45
C ALA A 688 -5.53 17.42 -3.71
N ARG A 689 -4.31 16.96 -3.38
CA ARG A 689 -4.05 15.77 -2.59
C ARG A 689 -4.70 15.83 -1.20
N GLY A 690 -4.45 16.91 -0.47
CA GLY A 690 -5.01 17.16 0.86
C GLY A 690 -6.54 17.23 0.84
N MET A 691 -7.12 17.99 -0.11
CA MET A 691 -8.58 18.10 -0.25
C MET A 691 -9.24 16.74 -0.46
N PHE A 692 -8.70 15.91 -1.36
CA PHE A 692 -9.22 14.57 -1.59
C PHE A 692 -9.09 13.69 -0.33
N GLN A 693 -7.89 13.62 0.25
CA GLN A 693 -7.63 12.73 1.37
C GLN A 693 -8.46 13.11 2.61
N SER A 694 -8.60 14.40 2.91
CA SER A 694 -9.46 14.89 4.00
C SER A 694 -10.93 14.65 3.73
N ALA A 695 -11.41 14.93 2.51
CA ALA A 695 -12.81 14.66 2.16
C ALA A 695 -13.14 13.17 2.30
N TYR A 696 -12.23 12.29 1.83
CA TYR A 696 -12.40 10.84 1.89
C TYR A 696 -12.33 10.32 3.32
N ASN A 697 -11.42 10.85 4.15
CA ASN A 697 -11.35 10.49 5.57
C ASN A 697 -12.64 10.88 6.33
N ASN A 698 -13.27 11.99 5.96
CA ASN A 698 -14.53 12.45 6.54
C ASN A 698 -15.73 11.63 6.08
N LEU A 699 -15.96 11.55 4.76
CA LEU A 699 -17.12 10.90 4.15
C LEU A 699 -16.73 10.33 2.77
N PRO A 700 -16.32 9.04 2.70
CA PRO A 700 -15.84 8.40 1.47
C PRO A 700 -16.78 8.56 0.26
N ALA A 701 -18.08 8.32 0.45
CA ALA A 701 -19.07 8.42 -0.62
C ALA A 701 -19.20 9.84 -1.19
N VAL A 702 -19.12 10.85 -0.31
CA VAL A 702 -19.17 12.27 -0.70
C VAL A 702 -17.90 12.66 -1.46
N ALA A 703 -16.73 12.23 -0.99
CA ALA A 703 -15.46 12.48 -1.66
C ALA A 703 -15.42 11.85 -3.06
N GLN A 704 -15.84 10.59 -3.18
CA GLN A 704 -15.94 9.90 -4.47
C GLN A 704 -16.86 10.63 -5.44
N ARG A 705 -18.05 11.06 -4.98
CA ARG A 705 -19.00 11.84 -5.80
C ARG A 705 -18.39 13.17 -6.25
N ALA A 706 -17.71 13.88 -5.36
CA ALA A 706 -17.04 15.14 -5.67
C ALA A 706 -15.96 14.97 -6.75
N VAL A 707 -15.11 13.94 -6.63
CA VAL A 707 -14.06 13.67 -7.62
C VAL A 707 -14.65 13.30 -8.97
N ILE A 708 -15.69 12.45 -9.03
CA ILE A 708 -16.40 12.13 -10.29
C ILE A 708 -16.88 13.41 -10.98
N ASN A 709 -17.56 14.28 -10.24
CA ASN A 709 -18.09 15.53 -10.78
C ASN A 709 -16.98 16.46 -11.27
N ALA A 710 -15.87 16.55 -10.52
CA ALA A 710 -14.70 17.32 -10.93
C ALA A 710 -14.05 16.76 -12.20
N MET A 711 -13.92 15.43 -12.30
CA MET A 711 -13.34 14.78 -13.48
C MET A 711 -14.24 14.91 -14.72
N HIS A 712 -15.56 14.88 -14.59
CA HIS A 712 -16.44 15.18 -15.73
C HIS A 712 -16.25 16.62 -16.24
N ALA A 713 -16.11 17.59 -15.33
CA ALA A 713 -15.83 18.97 -15.70
C ALA A 713 -14.45 19.12 -16.36
N ASP A 714 -13.44 18.41 -15.84
CA ASP A 714 -12.09 18.32 -16.40
C ASP A 714 -12.11 17.78 -17.84
N HIS A 715 -12.74 16.62 -18.04
CA HIS A 715 -12.85 15.98 -19.36
C HIS A 715 -13.64 16.81 -20.36
N LYS A 716 -14.75 17.44 -19.92
CA LYS A 716 -15.55 18.34 -20.77
C LYS A 716 -14.74 19.55 -21.25
N ALA A 717 -13.74 19.99 -20.47
CA ALA A 717 -12.83 21.06 -20.85
C ALA A 717 -11.65 20.62 -21.72
N GLY A 718 -11.59 19.34 -22.13
CA GLY A 718 -10.49 18.77 -22.91
C GLY A 718 -9.26 18.40 -22.07
N GLY A 719 -9.38 18.33 -20.74
CA GLY A 719 -8.28 18.14 -19.79
C GLY A 719 -7.71 19.48 -19.32
N LEU A 720 -7.92 19.80 -18.05
CA LEU A 720 -7.44 21.01 -17.39
C LEU A 720 -5.98 20.86 -16.98
N SER A 721 -5.30 22.00 -16.81
CA SER A 721 -4.08 22.03 -16.00
C SER A 721 -4.44 21.84 -14.52
N THR A 722 -3.48 21.38 -13.71
CA THR A 722 -3.72 21.18 -12.27
C THR A 722 -4.20 22.46 -11.58
N ASP A 723 -3.66 23.63 -11.93
CA ASP A 723 -4.08 24.91 -11.33
C ASP A 723 -5.55 25.25 -11.63
N ARG A 724 -6.04 24.90 -12.82
CA ARG A 724 -7.45 25.08 -13.20
C ARG A 724 -8.35 24.00 -12.61
N PHE A 725 -7.82 22.79 -12.37
CA PHE A 725 -8.55 21.69 -11.75
C PHE A 725 -8.80 21.92 -10.24
N ILE A 726 -7.86 22.51 -9.52
CA ILE A 726 -7.98 22.77 -8.07
C ILE A 726 -9.30 23.49 -7.68
N PRO A 727 -9.65 24.66 -8.25
CA PRO A 727 -10.91 25.34 -7.90
C PRO A 727 -12.15 24.53 -8.31
N VAL A 728 -12.07 23.70 -9.36
CA VAL A 728 -13.14 22.79 -9.78
C VAL A 728 -13.36 21.70 -8.72
N LEU A 729 -12.28 21.05 -8.27
CA LEU A 729 -12.34 20.05 -7.20
C LEU A 729 -12.87 20.65 -5.89
N ALA A 730 -12.38 21.82 -5.49
CA ALA A 730 -12.84 22.53 -4.30
C ALA A 730 -14.35 22.83 -4.35
N LYS A 731 -14.85 23.31 -5.49
CA LYS A 731 -16.28 23.55 -5.71
C LYS A 731 -17.08 22.25 -5.65
N ALA A 732 -16.60 21.19 -6.27
CA ALA A 732 -17.26 19.89 -6.28
C ALA A 732 -17.36 19.27 -4.87
N ILE A 733 -16.31 19.41 -4.04
CA ILE A 733 -16.33 18.97 -2.63
C ILE A 733 -17.39 19.75 -1.85
N LYS A 734 -17.37 21.09 -1.90
CA LYS A 734 -18.36 21.92 -1.20
C LYS A 734 -19.79 21.55 -1.59
N ALA A 735 -20.04 21.38 -2.89
CA ALA A 735 -21.35 21.00 -3.41
C ALA A 735 -21.78 19.62 -2.93
N ALA A 736 -20.90 18.61 -3.00
CA ALA A 736 -21.23 17.24 -2.59
C ALA A 736 -21.56 17.13 -1.09
N PHE A 737 -20.87 17.88 -0.23
CA PHE A 737 -21.21 17.96 1.21
C PHE A 737 -22.53 18.69 1.46
N ALA A 738 -22.80 19.77 0.71
CA ALA A 738 -24.05 20.54 0.84
C ALA A 738 -25.28 19.74 0.36
N SER A 739 -25.12 18.84 -0.60
CA SER A 739 -26.19 18.01 -1.16
C SER A 739 -26.24 16.59 -0.61
N TRP A 740 -25.53 16.29 0.49
CA TRP A 740 -25.55 14.96 1.09
C TRP A 740 -26.91 14.68 1.76
N LYS A 741 -27.26 13.39 1.93
CA LYS A 741 -28.54 12.93 2.54
C LYS A 741 -28.91 13.75 3.78
N THR A 742 -27.92 14.01 4.64
CA THR A 742 -27.96 15.04 5.68
C THR A 742 -27.01 16.16 5.26
N PRO A 743 -27.50 17.35 4.88
CA PRO A 743 -26.66 18.45 4.42
C PRO A 743 -25.60 18.88 5.43
N LEU A 744 -24.34 18.94 5.00
CA LEU A 744 -23.18 19.34 5.83
C LEU A 744 -22.36 20.45 5.16
N PRO A 745 -22.97 21.59 4.75
CA PRO A 745 -22.29 22.61 3.94
C PRO A 745 -21.06 23.20 4.64
N LYS A 746 -21.14 23.44 5.96
CA LYS A 746 -20.02 23.95 6.76
C LYS A 746 -18.82 22.98 6.76
N ARG A 747 -19.07 21.66 6.73
CA ARG A 747 -18.01 20.65 6.73
C ARG A 747 -17.26 20.62 5.39
N GLY A 748 -17.97 20.73 4.27
CA GLY A 748 -17.34 20.84 2.96
C GLY A 748 -16.47 22.09 2.81
N VAL A 749 -16.94 23.23 3.35
CA VAL A 749 -16.15 24.48 3.42
C VAL A 749 -14.91 24.28 4.29
N HIS A 750 -15.08 23.73 5.50
CA HIS A 750 -13.99 23.45 6.45
C HIS A 750 -12.90 22.54 5.84
N VAL A 751 -13.28 21.46 5.15
CA VAL A 751 -12.32 20.58 4.45
C VAL A 751 -11.48 21.38 3.44
N VAL A 752 -12.13 22.18 2.58
CA VAL A 752 -11.42 22.93 1.54
C VAL A 752 -10.53 24.02 2.13
N GLU A 753 -10.98 24.73 3.16
CA GLU A 753 -10.24 25.84 3.74
C GLU A 753 -9.08 25.39 4.61
N LYS A 754 -9.29 24.41 5.49
CA LYS A 754 -8.24 23.92 6.40
C LYS A 754 -7.12 23.20 5.67
N THR A 755 -7.43 22.47 4.59
CA THR A 755 -6.41 21.79 3.78
C THR A 755 -5.51 22.75 2.99
N ARG A 756 -5.80 24.07 2.97
CA ARG A 756 -4.86 25.05 2.38
C ARG A 756 -3.56 25.11 3.17
N LYS A 757 -3.63 24.97 4.50
CA LYS A 757 -2.48 24.96 5.40
C LYS A 757 -1.77 23.59 5.35
N GLY A 758 -0.60 23.55 4.75
CA GLY A 758 0.27 22.38 4.63
C GLY A 758 1.52 22.47 5.49
N LEU A 759 2.55 21.75 5.09
CA LEU A 759 3.81 21.61 5.83
C LEU A 759 4.62 22.91 5.95
N HIS A 760 4.52 23.79 4.95
CA HIS A 760 5.32 25.00 4.83
C HIS A 760 4.58 26.28 5.24
N ASP A 761 3.39 26.16 5.83
CA ASP A 761 2.47 27.25 6.17
C ASP A 761 2.37 27.55 7.69
#